data_AF-A0A9E3TGA1-F1
#
_entry.id   AF-A0A9E3TGA1-F1
#
_cell.length_a   1.000
_cell.length_b   1.000
_cell.length_c   1.000
_cell.angle_alpha   90.00
_cell.angle_beta   90.00
_cell.angle_gamma   90.00
#
_symmetry.space_group_name_H-M   'P 1'
#
loop_
_entity.id
_entity.type
_entity.pdbx_description
1 polymer ?
#
loop_
_entity_poly.entity_id
_entity_poly.type
_entity_poly.pdbx_seq_one_letter_code
_entity_poly.pdbx_strand_id
1 'polypeptide(L)'
;MKRFFALSFLMVLALAATAAKADEPCLECHGGGALDTPRLNIDAGVLAGSVHGKAGIGCADCHQSLAGVTDFPHGKVAPVDCGSCHGEIAKTYAGSLHGQLVRKGAKLAPRCPTCHGAHDILPVKDPRARVARPKIPFLCGSCHKEGTPVTRTYDIPQDKILEQYSESIHGEGLLKRGLTVVAVCIDCHTSHNLLPHTDPRSSINRKNIAKTCEQCHGLIEQVHQKVIRGELWQKAPSEVPACVDCHQPHRIRTIFYDEGMSDTQCLRCHADPKLATTRGGKAVSLYVNPDEVHDSIHRNTRCAQCHTGADPTAKVRPCSTIRTKVDCSICHAEVSKTYATSTHGKLSDRGDPNAPLCRDCHGVHGVRSRKDLRSNTFPTNVPALCGQCHRTGNKAAVRYTGTERRIVENYVESIHGRGLLASGLVTTAKCTDCHTAHHVLPHDDPSSSVNPKNLPATCGKCHTGIYETFEKSIHSPAVSRSDKPLPTCYDCHSSHQIVRHDTEGFKLAILGQCGKCHREVTESYFETYHGKASKLGGTTTAKCYDCHGSHDILPPTEAASHLSRQNIVKTCAKCHPGSHRRFAGYLTHATHHDRKKYPWLYWSFWLMTTLLVGTLTVFGTHTLMWLPRSWQLMKHRKTLEAAPHEKEYRRFPKLYRQLHIMVIVSFLGLAITGMCLKFSYLPWARWIAGRLGGFESAGFIHRVCAVITFAYFGIHLWDLFRKKRASGRGWARFVFAEDSMVPNAGDLRDLAATFRWFVGRGPRPAYGRWTYWEKFDYFAVFWGVAIIGATGLTLWLPELFTYVLPGWFINVATIIHSDEALLATGFIFTIHFFNTHFRPDRFPMDAVIFTGRTTVEELKEDRPREYAALARRGELERHLVDPLPPYVVRGFKIFGAIALLIGLGLVLLIVWAEVFGYR
;
A
#
# COMPACT_ATOMS: atom_id res chain seq x y z
N MET A 1 -70.27 -65.76 2.05
CA MET A 1 -71.43 -64.94 2.45
C MET A 1 -71.97 -64.07 1.30
N LYS A 2 -72.28 -64.67 0.14
CA LYS A 2 -72.88 -63.97 -1.02
C LYS A 2 -74.41 -64.03 -1.06
N ARG A 3 -75.05 -64.60 -0.01
CA ARG A 3 -76.49 -64.54 0.25
C ARG A 3 -76.87 -63.59 1.40
N PHE A 4 -75.90 -62.92 2.02
CA PHE A 4 -76.13 -61.93 3.08
C PHE A 4 -76.24 -60.48 2.59
N PHE A 5 -75.81 -60.19 1.35
CA PHE A 5 -75.90 -58.86 0.75
C PHE A 5 -77.26 -58.54 0.10
N ALA A 6 -78.09 -59.55 -0.16
CA ALA A 6 -79.41 -59.36 -0.76
C ALA A 6 -80.48 -58.94 0.27
N LEU A 7 -80.34 -59.32 1.55
CA LEU A 7 -81.26 -58.89 2.62
C LEU A 7 -80.97 -57.48 3.13
N SER A 8 -79.70 -57.03 3.13
CA SER A 8 -79.35 -55.68 3.57
C SER A 8 -79.76 -54.59 2.58
N PHE A 9 -79.91 -54.91 1.29
CA PHE A 9 -80.34 -53.95 0.27
C PHE A 9 -81.85 -53.65 0.35
N LEU A 10 -82.67 -54.63 0.74
CA LEU A 10 -84.12 -54.41 0.98
C LEU A 10 -84.41 -53.65 2.28
N MET A 11 -83.55 -53.79 3.30
CA MET A 11 -83.72 -53.10 4.58
C MET A 11 -83.28 -51.62 4.51
N VAL A 12 -82.28 -51.28 3.68
CA VAL A 12 -81.86 -49.89 3.45
C VAL A 12 -82.86 -49.11 2.58
N LEU A 13 -83.55 -49.77 1.65
CA LEU A 13 -84.68 -49.15 0.92
C LEU A 13 -85.89 -48.87 1.82
N ALA A 14 -86.12 -49.68 2.85
CA ALA A 14 -87.20 -49.45 3.82
C ALA A 14 -86.92 -48.27 4.77
N LEU A 15 -85.65 -48.04 5.17
CA LEU A 15 -85.26 -46.91 6.02
C LEU A 15 -85.14 -45.57 5.25
N ALA A 16 -84.81 -45.61 3.95
CA ALA A 16 -84.82 -44.40 3.11
C ALA A 16 -86.26 -43.92 2.82
N ALA A 17 -87.22 -44.84 2.72
CA ALA A 17 -88.63 -44.52 2.49
C ALA A 17 -89.32 -43.90 3.73
N THR A 18 -88.78 -44.09 4.94
CA THR A 18 -89.37 -43.53 6.17
C THR A 18 -89.00 -42.07 6.43
N ALA A 19 -87.83 -41.59 5.99
CA ALA A 19 -87.44 -40.18 6.15
C ALA A 19 -88.19 -39.26 5.16
N ALA A 20 -88.42 -39.72 3.93
CA ALA A 20 -89.18 -38.96 2.93
C ALA A 20 -90.65 -38.71 3.32
N LYS A 21 -91.24 -39.56 4.17
CA LYS A 21 -92.62 -39.42 4.66
C LYS A 21 -92.81 -38.39 5.78
N ALA A 22 -91.75 -37.98 6.48
CA ALA A 22 -91.86 -37.05 7.60
C ALA A 22 -91.98 -35.58 7.16
N ASP A 23 -91.45 -35.25 5.98
CA ASP A 23 -91.40 -33.88 5.45
C ASP A 23 -92.39 -33.61 4.30
N GLU A 24 -93.11 -34.64 3.84
CA GLU A 24 -94.11 -34.57 2.77
C GLU A 24 -95.14 -33.45 2.99
N PRO A 25 -95.71 -33.24 4.20
CA PRO A 25 -96.66 -32.16 4.46
C PRO A 25 -96.05 -30.76 4.32
N CYS A 26 -94.78 -30.60 4.69
CA CYS A 26 -94.07 -29.33 4.57
C CYS A 26 -93.77 -29.02 3.10
N LEU A 27 -93.32 -30.03 2.35
CA LEU A 27 -92.90 -29.89 0.95
C LEU A 27 -94.09 -29.79 -0.01
N GLU A 28 -95.30 -30.21 0.37
CA GLU A 28 -96.52 -29.91 -0.41
C GLU A 28 -96.75 -28.40 -0.54
N CYS A 29 -96.58 -27.65 0.56
CA CYS A 29 -96.78 -26.20 0.56
C CYS A 29 -95.51 -25.44 0.13
N HIS A 30 -94.34 -25.87 0.59
CA HIS A 30 -93.08 -25.17 0.39
C HIS A 30 -92.28 -25.66 -0.83
N GLY A 31 -92.57 -26.84 -1.39
CA GLY A 31 -91.77 -27.49 -2.45
C GLY A 31 -92.04 -27.03 -3.88
N GLY A 32 -93.24 -26.51 -4.15
CA GLY A 32 -93.74 -26.28 -5.52
C GLY A 32 -93.46 -24.90 -6.12
N GLY A 33 -92.76 -24.00 -5.42
CA GLY A 33 -92.52 -22.64 -5.93
C GLY A 33 -93.77 -21.73 -5.96
N ALA A 34 -94.89 -22.19 -5.40
CA ALA A 34 -96.21 -21.56 -5.51
C ALA A 34 -96.49 -20.46 -4.47
N LEU A 35 -95.58 -20.23 -3.51
CA LEU A 35 -95.74 -19.16 -2.53
C LEU A 35 -95.21 -17.83 -3.08
N ASP A 36 -95.98 -16.75 -2.90
CA ASP A 36 -95.64 -15.38 -3.29
C ASP A 36 -94.37 -14.84 -2.63
N THR A 37 -93.86 -15.54 -1.61
CA THR A 37 -92.62 -15.20 -0.91
C THR A 37 -91.52 -16.18 -1.34
N PRO A 38 -90.60 -15.79 -2.26
CA PRO A 38 -89.60 -16.71 -2.82
C PRO A 38 -88.69 -17.38 -1.78
N ARG A 39 -88.51 -16.77 -0.60
CA ARG A 39 -87.71 -17.32 0.51
C ARG A 39 -88.39 -18.48 1.25
N LEU A 40 -89.70 -18.65 1.07
CA LEU A 40 -90.47 -19.74 1.63
C LEU A 40 -90.58 -20.93 0.67
N ASN A 41 -90.12 -20.79 -0.58
CA ASN A 41 -90.06 -21.88 -1.54
C ASN A 41 -88.75 -22.66 -1.33
N ILE A 42 -88.85 -23.94 -1.00
CA ILE A 42 -87.76 -24.86 -0.68
C ILE A 42 -87.66 -25.89 -1.81
N ASP A 43 -86.51 -26.00 -2.45
CA ASP A 43 -86.28 -27.08 -3.40
C ASP A 43 -85.99 -28.39 -2.64
N ALA A 44 -86.93 -29.34 -2.72
CA ALA A 44 -86.84 -30.64 -2.06
C ALA A 44 -85.59 -31.44 -2.50
N GLY A 45 -85.19 -31.32 -3.77
CA GLY A 45 -83.99 -31.96 -4.30
C GLY A 45 -82.70 -31.35 -3.74
N VAL A 46 -82.68 -30.03 -3.54
CA VAL A 46 -81.55 -29.33 -2.89
C VAL A 46 -81.44 -29.71 -1.42
N LEU A 47 -82.56 -29.73 -0.68
CA LEU A 47 -82.58 -30.14 0.73
C LEU A 47 -82.15 -31.60 0.90
N ALA A 48 -82.68 -32.52 0.10
CA ALA A 48 -82.27 -33.93 0.10
C ALA A 48 -80.79 -34.11 -0.27
N GLY A 49 -80.25 -33.22 -1.10
CA GLY A 49 -78.83 -33.18 -1.46
C GLY A 49 -77.90 -32.63 -0.38
N SER A 50 -78.44 -31.92 0.62
CA SER A 50 -77.69 -31.31 1.73
C SER A 50 -77.15 -32.36 2.71
N VAL A 51 -76.21 -31.96 3.58
CA VAL A 51 -75.66 -32.85 4.61
C VAL A 51 -76.68 -33.27 5.65
N HIS A 52 -77.61 -32.37 5.98
CA HIS A 52 -78.68 -32.64 6.96
C HIS A 52 -79.78 -33.51 6.32
N GLY A 53 -80.16 -33.24 5.07
CA GLY A 53 -81.11 -34.09 4.33
C GLY A 53 -80.58 -35.51 4.13
N LYS A 54 -79.29 -35.68 3.78
CA LYS A 54 -78.66 -37.01 3.70
C LYS A 54 -78.52 -37.72 5.04
N ALA A 55 -78.46 -36.97 6.13
CA ALA A 55 -78.44 -37.50 7.48
C ALA A 55 -79.85 -37.86 7.99
N GLY A 56 -80.89 -37.63 7.19
CA GLY A 56 -82.28 -37.90 7.55
C GLY A 56 -82.86 -36.91 8.56
N ILE A 57 -82.28 -35.71 8.67
CA ILE A 57 -82.79 -34.64 9.54
C ILE A 57 -83.94 -33.95 8.81
N GLY A 58 -85.14 -34.01 9.41
CA GLY A 58 -86.35 -33.43 8.84
C GLY A 58 -86.51 -31.94 9.12
N CYS A 59 -87.56 -31.36 8.56
CA CYS A 59 -87.87 -29.93 8.66
C CYS A 59 -88.11 -29.51 10.12
N ALA A 60 -88.85 -30.32 10.90
CA ALA A 60 -89.19 -30.05 12.30
C ALA A 60 -87.99 -30.22 13.26
N ASP A 61 -86.98 -31.00 12.89
CA ASP A 61 -85.77 -31.18 13.70
C ASP A 61 -84.92 -29.90 13.72
N CYS A 62 -84.90 -29.16 12.60
CA CYS A 62 -84.25 -27.85 12.50
C CYS A 62 -85.17 -26.72 12.97
N HIS A 63 -86.44 -26.76 12.58
CA HIS A 63 -87.47 -25.83 13.00
C HIS A 63 -88.24 -26.40 14.20
N GLN A 64 -87.57 -26.55 15.33
CA GLN A 64 -88.15 -27.14 16.54
C GLN A 64 -89.47 -26.51 17.00
N SER A 65 -89.71 -25.24 16.65
CA SER A 65 -91.00 -24.57 16.87
C SER A 65 -92.18 -25.16 16.08
N LEU A 66 -91.92 -26.04 15.12
CA LEU A 66 -92.92 -26.74 14.30
C LEU A 66 -93.18 -28.18 14.76
N ALA A 67 -92.42 -28.69 15.73
CA ALA A 67 -92.63 -30.04 16.25
C ALA A 67 -94.04 -30.16 16.87
N GLY A 68 -94.91 -30.98 16.27
CA GLY A 68 -96.29 -31.20 16.73
C GLY A 68 -97.33 -30.19 16.23
N VAL A 69 -96.97 -29.28 15.33
CA VAL A 69 -97.92 -28.34 14.70
C VAL A 69 -98.77 -29.08 13.67
N THR A 70 -100.10 -29.04 13.82
CA THR A 70 -101.07 -29.67 12.91
C THR A 70 -101.95 -28.67 12.15
N ASP A 71 -101.93 -27.39 12.56
CA ASP A 71 -102.65 -26.30 11.89
C ASP A 71 -101.80 -25.69 10.76
N PHE A 72 -102.18 -25.96 9.51
CA PHE A 72 -101.61 -25.37 8.30
C PHE A 72 -102.66 -24.53 7.55
N PRO A 73 -102.30 -23.34 7.01
CA PRO A 73 -100.98 -22.72 6.98
C PRO A 73 -100.53 -22.16 8.34
N HIS A 74 -99.28 -22.43 8.73
CA HIS A 74 -98.72 -22.01 10.01
C HIS A 74 -98.23 -20.55 10.00
N GLY A 75 -98.11 -19.95 11.19
CA GLY A 75 -97.53 -18.62 11.37
C GLY A 75 -96.01 -18.54 11.14
N LYS A 76 -95.41 -17.40 11.54
CA LYS A 76 -93.97 -17.16 11.38
C LYS A 76 -93.15 -18.13 12.25
N VAL A 77 -92.28 -18.89 11.59
CA VAL A 77 -91.39 -19.86 12.24
C VAL A 77 -90.20 -19.16 12.90
N ALA A 78 -89.78 -19.65 14.06
CA ALA A 78 -88.58 -19.15 14.73
C ALA A 78 -87.32 -19.45 13.90
N PRO A 79 -86.28 -18.59 13.93
CA PRO A 79 -85.01 -18.88 13.28
C PRO A 79 -84.37 -20.15 13.85
N VAL A 80 -83.78 -20.96 12.97
CA VAL A 80 -83.07 -22.20 13.36
C VAL A 80 -81.87 -21.87 14.25
N ASP A 81 -81.76 -22.56 15.38
CA ASP A 81 -80.57 -22.55 16.24
C ASP A 81 -79.69 -23.77 15.97
N CYS A 82 -78.69 -23.58 15.13
CA CYS A 82 -77.70 -24.61 14.81
C CYS A 82 -76.89 -25.05 16.06
N GLY A 83 -76.83 -24.23 17.11
CA GLY A 83 -76.06 -24.52 18.34
C GLY A 83 -76.64 -25.65 19.18
N SER A 84 -77.92 -25.98 19.01
CA SER A 84 -78.58 -27.10 19.68
C SER A 84 -77.91 -28.45 19.37
N CYS A 85 -77.42 -28.65 18.14
CA CYS A 85 -76.67 -29.83 17.73
C CYS A 85 -75.17 -29.57 17.55
N HIS A 86 -74.76 -28.33 17.26
CA HIS A 86 -73.36 -27.94 17.04
C HIS A 86 -72.80 -27.06 18.18
N GLY A 87 -72.93 -27.51 19.43
CA GLY A 87 -72.63 -26.71 20.63
C GLY A 87 -71.20 -26.16 20.72
N GLU A 88 -70.18 -26.98 20.44
CA GLU A 88 -68.77 -26.57 20.55
C GLU A 88 -68.39 -25.46 19.56
N ILE A 89 -68.85 -25.58 18.31
CA ILE A 89 -68.55 -24.57 17.30
C ILE A 89 -69.39 -23.30 17.50
N ALA A 90 -70.63 -23.43 17.99
CA ALA A 90 -71.46 -22.29 18.36
C ALA A 90 -70.83 -21.47 19.50
N LYS A 91 -70.23 -22.14 20.49
CA LYS A 91 -69.48 -21.48 21.57
C LYS A 91 -68.25 -20.74 21.06
N THR A 92 -67.50 -21.35 20.13
CA THR A 92 -66.35 -20.71 19.47
C THR A 92 -66.78 -19.47 18.68
N TYR A 93 -67.83 -19.61 17.87
CA TYR A 93 -68.43 -18.52 17.11
C TYR A 93 -68.88 -17.36 17.99
N ALA A 94 -69.53 -17.64 19.13
CA ALA A 94 -69.96 -16.61 20.08
C ALA A 94 -68.79 -15.77 20.61
N GLY A 95 -67.58 -16.35 20.71
CA GLY A 95 -66.34 -15.68 21.11
C GLY A 95 -65.75 -14.75 20.04
N SER A 96 -66.05 -14.98 18.76
CA SER A 96 -65.59 -14.14 17.64
C SER A 96 -66.21 -12.73 17.65
N LEU A 97 -65.62 -11.80 16.91
CA LEU A 97 -66.16 -10.46 16.69
C LEU A 97 -67.57 -10.51 16.07
N HIS A 98 -67.80 -11.38 15.08
CA HIS A 98 -69.12 -11.54 14.48
C HIS A 98 -70.16 -12.06 15.48
N GLY A 99 -69.83 -13.08 16.29
CA GLY A 99 -70.74 -13.60 17.32
C GLY A 99 -71.01 -12.59 18.45
N GLN A 100 -70.01 -11.79 18.83
CA GLN A 100 -70.19 -10.68 19.77
C GLN A 100 -71.15 -9.61 19.21
N LEU A 101 -71.03 -9.27 17.92
CA LEU A 101 -71.91 -8.30 17.26
C LEU A 101 -73.35 -8.84 17.11
N VAL A 102 -73.52 -10.11 16.77
CA VAL A 102 -74.84 -10.77 16.74
C VAL A 102 -75.53 -10.69 18.11
N ARG A 103 -74.81 -10.96 19.20
CA ARG A 103 -75.34 -10.83 20.58
C ARG A 103 -75.74 -9.41 20.95
N LYS A 104 -75.03 -8.41 20.40
CA LYS A 104 -75.36 -6.98 20.54
C LYS A 104 -76.51 -6.52 19.63
N GLY A 105 -77.16 -7.43 18.89
CA GLY A 105 -78.28 -7.09 18.01
C GLY A 105 -77.88 -6.45 16.68
N ALA A 106 -76.60 -6.54 16.27
CA ALA A 106 -76.14 -6.00 15.00
C ALA A 106 -76.79 -6.75 13.82
N LYS A 107 -77.63 -6.06 13.05
CA LYS A 107 -78.43 -6.65 11.96
C LYS A 107 -77.60 -7.18 10.78
N LEU A 108 -76.42 -6.60 10.56
CA LEU A 108 -75.53 -6.94 9.45
C LEU A 108 -74.46 -7.99 9.83
N ALA A 109 -74.39 -8.39 11.11
CA ALA A 109 -73.45 -9.42 11.52
C ALA A 109 -73.90 -10.79 10.97
N PRO A 110 -73.02 -11.57 10.33
CA PRO A 110 -73.39 -12.84 9.72
C PRO A 110 -73.82 -13.85 10.79
N ARG A 111 -74.64 -14.84 10.43
CA ARG A 111 -74.98 -16.00 11.26
C ARG A 111 -74.55 -17.28 10.56
N CYS A 112 -74.65 -18.44 11.20
CA CYS A 112 -74.26 -19.73 10.60
C CYS A 112 -74.86 -19.93 9.19
N PRO A 113 -76.16 -19.65 8.94
CA PRO A 113 -76.73 -19.80 7.59
C PRO A 113 -76.21 -18.78 6.57
N THR A 114 -75.72 -17.63 7.02
CA THR A 114 -75.11 -16.61 6.14
C THR A 114 -73.86 -17.16 5.45
N CYS A 115 -73.07 -17.97 6.16
CA CYS A 115 -71.84 -18.55 5.63
C CYS A 115 -72.06 -19.93 5.00
N HIS A 116 -72.83 -20.81 5.65
CA HIS A 116 -72.97 -22.21 5.25
C HIS A 116 -74.12 -22.48 4.28
N GLY A 117 -75.09 -21.58 4.18
CA GLY A 117 -76.38 -21.86 3.55
C GLY A 117 -77.43 -22.27 4.60
N ALA A 118 -78.69 -22.32 4.19
CA ALA A 118 -79.81 -22.69 5.09
C ALA A 118 -80.27 -24.12 4.81
N HIS A 119 -80.89 -24.35 3.65
CA HIS A 119 -81.35 -25.67 3.20
C HIS A 119 -80.41 -26.33 2.18
N ASP A 120 -79.35 -25.63 1.77
CA ASP A 120 -78.37 -26.02 0.76
C ASP A 120 -76.98 -26.31 1.36
N ILE A 121 -76.93 -26.72 2.64
CA ILE A 121 -75.68 -26.94 3.36
C ILE A 121 -74.98 -28.20 2.82
N LEU A 122 -73.80 -28.04 2.25
CA LEU A 122 -72.98 -29.13 1.71
C LEU A 122 -71.73 -29.38 2.57
N PRO A 123 -71.10 -30.58 2.49
CA PRO A 123 -69.85 -30.84 3.20
C PRO A 123 -68.78 -29.83 2.79
N VAL A 124 -67.93 -29.41 3.72
CA VAL A 124 -66.87 -28.39 3.47
C VAL A 124 -65.90 -28.81 2.35
N LYS A 125 -65.74 -30.13 2.11
CA LYS A 125 -64.90 -30.68 1.05
C LYS A 125 -65.59 -30.74 -0.32
N ASP A 126 -66.90 -30.52 -0.40
CA ASP A 126 -67.63 -30.46 -1.68
C ASP A 126 -67.32 -29.12 -2.37
N PRO A 127 -66.78 -29.11 -3.61
CA PRO A 127 -66.48 -27.88 -4.34
C PRO A 127 -67.70 -26.96 -4.55
N ARG A 128 -68.92 -27.51 -4.49
CA ARG A 128 -70.16 -26.75 -4.61
C ARG A 128 -70.54 -26.02 -3.33
N ALA A 129 -70.04 -26.45 -2.16
CA ALA A 129 -70.33 -25.81 -0.88
C ALA A 129 -69.96 -24.32 -0.89
N ARG A 130 -70.77 -23.48 -0.22
CA ARG A 130 -70.50 -22.03 -0.09
C ARG A 130 -69.17 -21.75 0.62
N VAL A 131 -68.80 -22.61 1.55
CA VAL A 131 -67.56 -22.56 2.34
C VAL A 131 -66.41 -23.37 1.72
N ALA A 132 -66.54 -23.80 0.45
CA ALA A 132 -65.44 -24.43 -0.26
C ALA A 132 -64.25 -23.45 -0.38
N ARG A 133 -63.02 -23.93 -0.19
CA ARG A 133 -61.81 -23.07 -0.12
C ARG A 133 -61.71 -22.01 -1.22
N PRO A 134 -61.91 -22.31 -2.53
CA PRO A 134 -61.84 -21.31 -3.60
C PRO A 134 -62.90 -20.21 -3.51
N LYS A 135 -64.01 -20.46 -2.80
CA LYS A 135 -65.13 -19.52 -2.65
C LYS A 135 -65.01 -18.63 -1.41
N ILE A 136 -64.15 -18.98 -0.46
CA ILE A 136 -63.99 -18.25 0.81
C ILE A 136 -63.69 -16.75 0.61
N PRO A 137 -62.77 -16.32 -0.28
CA PRO A 137 -62.54 -14.88 -0.49
C PRO A 137 -63.80 -14.12 -0.92
N PHE A 138 -64.61 -14.72 -1.79
CA PHE A 138 -65.86 -14.14 -2.26
C PHE A 138 -66.97 -14.18 -1.20
N LEU A 139 -67.00 -15.22 -0.37
CA LEU A 139 -67.92 -15.32 0.77
C LEU A 139 -67.64 -14.23 1.81
N CYS A 140 -66.38 -14.01 2.17
CA CYS A 140 -66.02 -12.89 3.04
C CYS A 140 -66.27 -11.55 2.35
N GLY A 141 -65.95 -11.47 1.05
CA GLY A 141 -66.15 -10.31 0.20
C GLY A 141 -67.62 -9.89 0.02
N SER A 142 -68.59 -10.80 0.15
CA SER A 142 -70.01 -10.41 0.03
C SER A 142 -70.44 -9.40 1.11
N CYS A 143 -69.71 -9.37 2.22
CA CYS A 143 -69.89 -8.38 3.29
C CYS A 143 -68.73 -7.39 3.36
N HIS A 144 -67.48 -7.80 3.13
CA HIS A 144 -66.30 -6.95 3.35
C HIS A 144 -65.74 -6.27 2.09
N LYS A 145 -66.33 -6.50 0.91
CA LYS A 145 -66.01 -5.73 -0.30
C LYS A 145 -66.60 -4.33 -0.20
N GLU A 146 -65.92 -3.37 -0.80
CA GLU A 146 -66.33 -1.97 -0.81
C GLU A 146 -67.67 -1.77 -1.48
N GLY A 147 -68.45 -0.87 -0.90
CA GLY A 147 -69.81 -0.57 -1.35
C GLY A 147 -70.87 -1.50 -0.78
N THR A 148 -70.54 -2.50 0.04
CA THR A 148 -71.54 -3.31 0.75
C THR A 148 -72.18 -2.51 1.89
N PRO A 149 -73.36 -2.94 2.40
CA PRO A 149 -73.96 -2.32 3.58
C PRO A 149 -73.03 -2.33 4.80
N VAL A 150 -72.17 -3.34 4.94
CA VAL A 150 -71.25 -3.46 6.08
C VAL A 150 -70.14 -2.40 6.01
N THR A 151 -69.47 -2.23 4.87
CA THR A 151 -68.39 -1.23 4.74
C THR A 151 -68.90 0.21 4.73
N ARG A 152 -70.18 0.44 4.44
CA ARG A 152 -70.82 1.76 4.54
C ARG A 152 -71.29 2.12 5.96
N THR A 153 -71.52 1.11 6.80
CA THR A 153 -72.11 1.30 8.13
C THR A 153 -71.07 1.20 9.24
N TYR A 154 -70.05 0.36 9.08
CA TYR A 154 -69.01 0.13 10.07
C TYR A 154 -67.66 0.60 9.53
N ASP A 155 -66.88 1.22 10.42
CA ASP A 155 -65.50 1.61 10.15
C ASP A 155 -64.63 0.34 10.08
N ILE A 156 -64.26 -0.04 8.85
CA ILE A 156 -63.40 -1.18 8.57
C ILE A 156 -62.06 -0.63 8.09
N PRO A 157 -60.94 -0.93 8.77
CA PRO A 157 -59.62 -0.33 8.51
C PRO A 157 -59.10 -0.49 7.05
N GLN A 158 -59.64 -1.40 6.25
CA GLN A 158 -59.07 -1.73 4.94
C GLN A 158 -60.08 -1.57 3.81
N ASP A 159 -59.70 -0.78 2.81
CA ASP A 159 -60.37 -0.69 1.51
C ASP A 159 -59.80 -1.71 0.53
N LYS A 160 -60.59 -2.09 -0.49
CA LYS A 160 -60.14 -2.97 -1.59
C LYS A 160 -59.64 -4.33 -1.17
N ILE A 161 -60.11 -4.87 -0.04
CA ILE A 161 -59.60 -6.13 0.54
C ILE A 161 -59.63 -7.27 -0.48
N LEU A 162 -60.77 -7.45 -1.19
CA LEU A 162 -60.92 -8.54 -2.14
C LEU A 162 -60.11 -8.31 -3.43
N GLU A 163 -60.09 -7.07 -3.93
CA GLU A 163 -59.30 -6.67 -5.10
C GLU A 163 -57.81 -6.92 -4.83
N GLN A 164 -57.30 -6.40 -3.71
CA GLN A 164 -55.92 -6.56 -3.29
C GLN A 164 -55.58 -8.04 -3.06
N TYR A 165 -56.42 -8.79 -2.34
CA TYR A 165 -56.19 -10.21 -2.14
C TYR A 165 -56.09 -10.94 -3.48
N SER A 166 -56.98 -10.64 -4.43
CA SER A 166 -56.97 -11.25 -5.77
C SER A 166 -55.69 -10.95 -6.56
N GLU A 167 -55.08 -9.81 -6.28
CA GLU A 167 -53.79 -9.43 -6.85
C GLU A 167 -52.63 -10.11 -6.12
N SER A 168 -52.74 -10.44 -4.83
CA SER A 168 -51.70 -11.08 -3.98
C SER A 168 -51.22 -12.43 -4.53
N ILE A 169 -50.05 -12.91 -4.09
CA ILE A 169 -49.49 -14.19 -4.58
C ILE A 169 -50.40 -15.37 -4.21
N HIS A 170 -51.10 -15.25 -3.07
CA HIS A 170 -52.11 -16.20 -2.64
C HIS A 170 -53.36 -16.13 -3.54
N GLY A 171 -53.83 -14.93 -3.88
CA GLY A 171 -54.95 -14.74 -4.81
C GLY A 171 -54.63 -15.17 -6.24
N GLU A 172 -53.44 -14.86 -6.75
CA GLU A 172 -52.97 -15.35 -8.06
C GLU A 172 -52.92 -16.89 -8.05
N GLY A 173 -52.34 -17.48 -7.01
CA GLY A 173 -52.30 -18.92 -6.84
C GLY A 173 -53.70 -19.55 -6.84
N LEU A 174 -54.64 -19.00 -6.08
CA LEU A 174 -55.99 -19.55 -5.94
C LEU A 174 -56.86 -19.30 -7.18
N LEU A 175 -56.95 -18.05 -7.62
CA LEU A 175 -57.93 -17.58 -8.61
C LEU A 175 -57.45 -17.71 -10.05
N LYS A 176 -56.14 -17.52 -10.30
CA LYS A 176 -55.56 -17.61 -11.66
C LYS A 176 -54.94 -18.97 -11.95
N ARG A 177 -54.37 -19.63 -10.93
CA ARG A 177 -53.66 -20.92 -11.09
C ARG A 177 -54.41 -22.12 -10.51
N GLY A 178 -55.55 -21.92 -9.84
CA GLY A 178 -56.39 -22.99 -9.29
C GLY A 178 -55.78 -23.75 -8.11
N LEU A 179 -54.73 -23.23 -7.47
CA LEU A 179 -54.04 -23.89 -6.37
C LEU A 179 -54.83 -23.74 -5.07
N THR A 180 -55.44 -24.83 -4.57
CA THR A 180 -56.25 -24.81 -3.34
C THR A 180 -55.44 -24.84 -2.05
N VAL A 181 -54.13 -25.08 -2.16
CA VAL A 181 -53.16 -25.15 -1.04
C VAL A 181 -52.66 -23.78 -0.59
N VAL A 182 -52.94 -22.72 -1.36
CA VAL A 182 -52.57 -21.35 -0.97
C VAL A 182 -53.48 -20.82 0.12
N ALA A 183 -53.00 -19.81 0.84
CA ALA A 183 -53.74 -19.21 1.94
C ALA A 183 -54.97 -18.42 1.46
N VAL A 184 -56.11 -18.61 2.12
CA VAL A 184 -57.34 -17.83 2.01
C VAL A 184 -57.61 -17.09 3.32
N CYS A 185 -58.61 -16.22 3.35
CA CYS A 185 -58.92 -15.36 4.50
C CYS A 185 -58.96 -16.11 5.84
N ILE A 186 -59.53 -17.32 5.87
CA ILE A 186 -59.67 -18.12 7.10
C ILE A 186 -58.36 -18.77 7.56
N ASP A 187 -57.34 -18.91 6.71
CA ASP A 187 -56.04 -19.45 7.12
C ASP A 187 -55.25 -18.42 7.93
N CYS A 188 -55.51 -17.12 7.71
CA CYS A 188 -54.95 -16.04 8.50
C CYS A 188 -55.88 -15.59 9.64
N HIS A 189 -57.19 -15.43 9.40
CA HIS A 189 -58.15 -14.87 10.37
C HIS A 189 -58.90 -15.91 11.22
N THR A 190 -58.74 -17.21 10.93
CA THR A 190 -59.58 -18.33 11.42
C THR A 190 -61.02 -18.30 10.89
N SER A 191 -61.73 -19.43 10.92
CA SER A 191 -63.09 -19.57 10.34
C SER A 191 -64.22 -19.20 11.30
N HIS A 192 -64.12 -19.59 12.58
CA HIS A 192 -65.17 -19.40 13.58
C HIS A 192 -64.72 -18.57 14.79
N ASN A 193 -63.47 -18.11 14.85
CA ASN A 193 -62.94 -17.30 15.95
C ASN A 193 -62.26 -16.01 15.43
N LEU A 194 -62.92 -15.29 14.52
CA LEU A 194 -62.37 -14.07 13.93
C LEU A 194 -62.26 -12.96 14.99
N LEU A 195 -61.04 -12.55 15.30
CA LEU A 195 -60.72 -11.48 16.25
C LEU A 195 -59.94 -10.34 15.57
N PRO A 196 -60.11 -9.08 16.00
CA PRO A 196 -59.37 -7.96 15.43
C PRO A 196 -57.85 -8.11 15.69
N HIS A 197 -57.01 -7.55 14.82
CA HIS A 197 -55.55 -7.66 14.92
C HIS A 197 -54.96 -7.06 16.21
N THR A 198 -55.70 -6.16 16.85
CA THR A 198 -55.33 -5.56 18.15
C THR A 198 -55.56 -6.49 19.34
N ASP A 199 -56.38 -7.55 19.20
CA ASP A 199 -56.59 -8.55 20.26
C ASP A 199 -55.37 -9.49 20.33
N PRO A 200 -54.71 -9.64 21.50
CA PRO A 200 -53.57 -10.53 21.67
C PRO A 200 -53.86 -12.01 21.35
N ARG A 201 -55.13 -12.43 21.34
CA ARG A 201 -55.55 -13.80 21.00
C ARG A 201 -55.76 -13.98 19.49
N SER A 202 -55.75 -12.90 18.71
CA SER A 202 -55.94 -12.97 17.26
C SER A 202 -54.72 -13.60 16.58
N SER A 203 -54.95 -14.51 15.64
CA SER A 203 -53.90 -15.13 14.80
C SER A 203 -53.13 -14.11 13.97
N ILE A 204 -53.75 -12.97 13.65
CA ILE A 204 -53.11 -11.87 12.90
C ILE A 204 -52.54 -10.77 13.79
N ASN A 205 -52.50 -10.96 15.11
CA ASN A 205 -51.82 -10.03 16.01
C ASN A 205 -50.32 -10.00 15.70
N ARG A 206 -49.66 -8.84 15.85
CA ARG A 206 -48.21 -8.66 15.59
C ARG A 206 -47.34 -9.72 16.29
N LYS A 207 -47.74 -10.19 17.47
CA LYS A 207 -47.02 -11.23 18.24
C LYS A 207 -47.28 -12.66 17.75
N ASN A 208 -48.40 -12.90 17.08
CA ASN A 208 -48.84 -14.22 16.63
C ASN A 208 -48.63 -14.42 15.11
N ILE A 209 -48.45 -13.35 14.35
CA ILE A 209 -48.44 -13.38 12.88
C ILE A 209 -47.34 -14.29 12.31
N ALA A 210 -46.16 -14.34 12.94
CA ALA A 210 -45.08 -15.24 12.53
C ALA A 210 -45.52 -16.71 12.61
N LYS A 211 -46.10 -17.12 13.75
CA LYS A 211 -46.65 -18.46 13.97
C LYS A 211 -47.76 -18.80 12.96
N THR A 212 -48.56 -17.82 12.58
CA THR A 212 -49.61 -17.97 11.57
C THR A 212 -49.03 -18.21 10.17
N CYS A 213 -48.01 -17.43 9.77
CA CYS A 213 -47.33 -17.62 8.48
C CYS A 213 -46.54 -18.93 8.42
N GLU A 214 -45.91 -19.35 9.52
CA GLU A 214 -45.15 -20.60 9.63
C GLU A 214 -45.99 -21.86 9.42
N GLN A 215 -47.32 -21.78 9.55
CA GLN A 215 -48.20 -22.92 9.25
C GLN A 215 -48.06 -23.41 7.80
N CYS A 216 -47.71 -22.51 6.87
CA CYS A 216 -47.50 -22.82 5.46
C CYS A 216 -46.05 -22.59 5.02
N HIS A 217 -45.35 -21.63 5.64
CA HIS A 217 -43.99 -21.26 5.27
C HIS A 217 -42.95 -21.83 6.25
N GLY A 218 -42.83 -23.15 6.31
CA GLY A 218 -41.99 -23.87 7.30
C GLY A 218 -40.47 -23.66 7.20
N LEU A 219 -39.97 -22.96 6.17
CA LEU A 219 -38.54 -22.63 6.00
C LEU A 219 -38.24 -21.12 6.16
N ILE A 220 -39.17 -20.33 6.73
CA ILE A 220 -39.02 -18.88 6.88
C ILE A 220 -37.68 -18.50 7.52
N GLU A 221 -37.27 -19.18 8.59
CA GLU A 221 -36.02 -18.92 9.28
C GLU A 221 -34.81 -19.08 8.34
N GLN A 222 -34.77 -20.15 7.55
CA GLN A 222 -33.66 -20.46 6.65
C GLN A 222 -33.59 -19.52 5.46
N VAL A 223 -34.74 -19.13 4.89
CA VAL A 223 -34.77 -18.24 3.71
C VAL A 223 -34.49 -16.78 4.09
N HIS A 224 -34.84 -16.36 5.32
CA HIS A 224 -34.56 -15.01 5.80
C HIS A 224 -33.16 -14.85 6.43
N GLN A 225 -32.38 -15.91 6.65
CA GLN A 225 -31.00 -15.81 7.17
C GLN A 225 -30.06 -14.91 6.36
N LYS A 226 -30.35 -14.71 5.07
CA LYS A 226 -29.61 -13.78 4.19
C LYS A 226 -29.91 -12.30 4.48
N VAL A 227 -31.02 -12.01 5.17
CA VAL A 227 -31.57 -10.67 5.43
C VAL A 227 -31.76 -10.39 6.91
N ILE A 228 -31.87 -11.40 7.77
CA ILE A 228 -32.03 -11.31 9.24
C ILE A 228 -31.11 -12.35 9.87
N ARG A 229 -30.33 -12.00 10.89
CA ARG A 229 -29.49 -12.98 11.62
C ARG A 229 -30.32 -14.15 12.15
N GLY A 230 -29.98 -15.36 11.73
CA GLY A 230 -30.73 -16.59 12.07
C GLY A 230 -30.94 -16.78 13.57
N GLU A 231 -29.92 -16.54 14.39
CA GLU A 231 -30.00 -16.71 15.84
C GLU A 231 -30.99 -15.77 16.54
N LEU A 232 -31.36 -14.63 15.94
CA LEU A 232 -32.34 -13.71 16.51
C LEU A 232 -33.76 -14.31 16.55
N TRP A 233 -34.09 -15.20 15.60
CA TRP A 233 -35.38 -15.89 15.58
C TRP A 233 -35.64 -16.74 16.83
N GLN A 234 -34.58 -17.19 17.50
CA GLN A 234 -34.68 -18.04 18.69
C GLN A 234 -34.33 -17.28 19.97
N LYS A 235 -33.25 -16.49 19.97
CA LYS A 235 -32.71 -15.84 21.17
C LYS A 235 -33.41 -14.52 21.52
N ALA A 236 -33.84 -13.76 20.51
CA ALA A 236 -34.45 -12.45 20.70
C ALA A 236 -35.52 -12.15 19.63
N PRO A 237 -36.64 -12.91 19.59
CA PRO A 237 -37.65 -12.78 18.55
C PRO A 237 -38.30 -11.38 18.48
N SER A 238 -38.30 -10.66 19.61
CA SER A 238 -38.80 -9.28 19.70
C SER A 238 -37.91 -8.25 18.99
N GLU A 239 -36.67 -8.61 18.62
CA GLU A 239 -35.75 -7.75 17.89
C GLU A 239 -35.86 -7.95 16.37
N VAL A 240 -36.59 -8.98 15.93
CA VAL A 240 -36.90 -9.25 14.53
C VAL A 240 -38.12 -8.42 14.10
N PRO A 241 -38.08 -7.69 12.96
CA PRO A 241 -39.27 -7.04 12.42
C PRO A 241 -40.41 -8.04 12.22
N ALA A 242 -41.65 -7.67 12.54
CA ALA A 242 -42.78 -8.54 12.24
C ALA A 242 -42.90 -8.73 10.73
N CYS A 243 -43.38 -9.89 10.26
CA CYS A 243 -43.48 -10.17 8.82
C CYS A 243 -44.25 -9.06 8.08
N VAL A 244 -45.29 -8.51 8.72
CA VAL A 244 -46.11 -7.42 8.18
C VAL A 244 -45.44 -6.05 8.19
N ASP A 245 -44.37 -5.87 8.96
CA ASP A 245 -43.55 -4.65 8.94
C ASP A 245 -42.72 -4.57 7.64
N CYS A 246 -42.53 -5.71 6.97
CA CYS A 246 -41.84 -5.83 5.68
C CYS A 246 -42.77 -6.23 4.51
N HIS A 247 -43.91 -6.87 4.77
CA HIS A 247 -44.85 -7.39 3.76
C HIS A 247 -46.29 -6.92 3.97
N GLN A 248 -47.02 -6.54 2.91
CA GLN A 248 -48.45 -6.30 3.01
C GLN A 248 -49.24 -7.62 3.02
N PRO A 249 -50.16 -7.85 3.97
CA PRO A 249 -50.90 -9.11 4.09
C PRO A 249 -51.93 -9.31 2.96
N HIS A 250 -52.44 -8.23 2.35
CA HIS A 250 -53.47 -8.30 1.31
C HIS A 250 -53.01 -7.82 -0.09
N ARG A 251 -51.80 -7.30 -0.34
CA ARG A 251 -51.37 -6.76 -1.66
C ARG A 251 -50.13 -7.48 -2.21
N ILE A 252 -49.95 -7.51 -3.55
CA ILE A 252 -48.83 -8.28 -4.17
C ILE A 252 -47.48 -7.57 -4.30
N ARG A 253 -47.36 -6.26 -4.01
CA ARG A 253 -46.05 -5.55 -4.05
C ARG A 253 -45.97 -4.44 -3.02
N THR A 254 -44.74 -4.15 -2.61
CA THR A 254 -44.34 -3.17 -1.57
C THR A 254 -44.94 -1.79 -1.80
N ILE A 255 -46.10 -1.54 -1.21
CA ILE A 255 -46.60 -0.23 -0.84
C ILE A 255 -47.11 -0.39 0.58
N PHE A 256 -46.60 0.44 1.47
CA PHE A 256 -46.64 0.23 2.92
C PHE A 256 -48.03 0.51 3.51
N TYR A 257 -48.22 -0.05 4.70
CA TYR A 257 -49.42 0.04 5.52
C TYR A 257 -49.71 1.51 5.88
N ASP A 258 -50.87 2.05 5.55
CA ASP A 258 -51.27 3.41 5.99
C ASP A 258 -51.71 3.44 7.47
N GLU A 259 -51.98 2.27 8.06
CA GLU A 259 -52.61 2.13 9.38
C GLU A 259 -51.68 1.66 10.52
N GLY A 260 -50.37 1.71 10.29
CA GLY A 260 -49.33 1.35 11.27
C GLY A 260 -48.09 2.20 11.05
N MET A 261 -47.21 2.21 12.05
CA MET A 261 -46.14 3.22 12.24
C MET A 261 -45.50 3.71 10.94
N SER A 262 -45.98 4.85 10.44
CA SER A 262 -45.40 5.53 9.30
C SER A 262 -44.23 6.40 9.76
N ASP A 263 -43.26 6.64 8.88
CA ASP A 263 -42.16 7.56 9.18
C ASP A 263 -42.70 8.95 9.54
N THR A 264 -43.82 9.36 8.92
CA THR A 264 -44.53 10.59 9.25
C THR A 264 -44.95 10.65 10.72
N GLN A 265 -45.41 9.55 11.32
CA GLN A 265 -45.76 9.52 12.74
C GLN A 265 -44.53 9.71 13.65
N CYS A 266 -43.39 9.13 13.29
CA CYS A 266 -42.14 9.34 14.02
C CYS A 266 -41.62 10.78 13.85
N LEU A 267 -41.61 11.28 12.61
CA LEU A 267 -41.08 12.59 12.25
C LEU A 267 -41.93 13.76 12.79
N ARG A 268 -43.22 13.54 13.13
CA ARG A 268 -44.03 14.55 13.85
C ARG A 268 -43.34 15.11 15.09
N CYS A 269 -42.57 14.27 15.79
CA CYS A 269 -41.76 14.72 16.93
C CYS A 269 -40.28 14.83 16.55
N HIS A 270 -39.73 13.83 15.84
CA HIS A 270 -38.30 13.75 15.58
C HIS A 270 -37.78 14.77 14.56
N ALA A 271 -38.65 15.43 13.77
CA ALA A 271 -38.25 16.53 12.90
C ALA A 271 -38.11 17.88 13.65
N ASP A 272 -38.36 17.93 14.97
CA ASP A 272 -38.12 19.15 15.77
C ASP A 272 -36.64 19.23 16.20
N PRO A 273 -35.88 20.26 15.76
CA PRO A 273 -34.48 20.45 16.16
C PRO A 273 -34.27 20.62 17.66
N LYS A 274 -35.31 21.02 18.40
CA LYS A 274 -35.26 21.24 19.86
C LYS A 274 -35.52 19.96 20.65
N LEU A 275 -35.93 18.87 20.00
CA LEU A 275 -36.22 17.61 20.69
C LEU A 275 -34.94 17.02 21.29
N ALA A 276 -34.91 16.85 22.60
CA ALA A 276 -33.80 16.26 23.32
C ALA A 276 -34.28 15.33 24.45
N THR A 277 -33.42 14.43 24.87
CA THR A 277 -33.61 13.55 26.03
C THR A 277 -32.38 13.57 26.92
N THR A 278 -32.54 13.27 28.20
CA THR A 278 -31.40 13.20 29.13
C THR A 278 -30.90 11.76 29.22
N ARG A 279 -29.64 11.53 28.85
CA ARG A 279 -28.95 10.24 29.05
C ARG A 279 -27.67 10.46 29.83
N GLY A 280 -27.55 9.82 31.00
CA GLY A 280 -26.37 9.96 31.87
C GLY A 280 -26.11 11.40 32.32
N GLY A 281 -27.16 12.17 32.61
CA GLY A 281 -27.06 13.57 33.05
C GLY A 281 -26.76 14.60 31.96
N LYS A 282 -26.62 14.18 30.69
CA LYS A 282 -26.40 15.08 29.56
C LYS A 282 -27.60 15.11 28.62
N ALA A 283 -27.93 16.29 28.11
CA ALA A 283 -28.92 16.46 27.05
C ALA A 283 -28.38 15.87 25.74
N VAL A 284 -29.14 14.96 25.14
CA VAL A 284 -28.84 14.28 23.87
C VAL A 284 -29.97 14.60 22.91
N SER A 285 -29.65 15.20 21.76
CA SER A 285 -30.64 15.50 20.73
C SER A 285 -31.28 14.21 20.20
N LEU A 286 -32.59 14.27 19.97
CA LEU A 286 -33.37 13.25 19.27
C LEU A 286 -33.81 13.73 17.88
N TYR A 287 -33.31 14.88 17.43
CA TYR A 287 -33.62 15.42 16.11
C TYR A 287 -33.13 14.49 15.00
N VAL A 288 -33.97 14.34 13.99
CA VAL A 288 -33.70 13.61 12.75
C VAL A 288 -34.05 14.55 11.61
N ASN A 289 -33.05 14.87 10.79
CA ASN A 289 -33.27 15.66 9.60
C ASN A 289 -33.99 14.81 8.53
N PRO A 290 -35.23 15.17 8.12
CA PRO A 290 -35.97 14.42 7.11
C PRO A 290 -35.22 14.33 5.77
N ASP A 291 -34.49 15.39 5.39
CA ASP A 291 -33.74 15.43 4.13
C ASP A 291 -32.56 14.44 4.14
N GLU A 292 -31.91 14.25 5.29
CA GLU A 292 -30.84 13.25 5.43
C GLU A 292 -31.36 11.82 5.28
N VAL A 293 -32.54 11.53 5.82
CA VAL A 293 -33.19 10.22 5.67
C VAL A 293 -33.61 9.99 4.23
N HIS A 294 -34.17 11.01 3.57
CA HIS A 294 -34.57 10.95 2.16
C HIS A 294 -33.38 10.73 1.22
N ASP A 295 -32.25 11.39 1.49
CA ASP A 295 -31.00 11.24 0.73
C ASP A 295 -30.23 9.95 1.03
N SER A 296 -30.66 9.20 2.04
CA SER A 296 -30.02 7.96 2.45
C SER A 296 -30.19 6.84 1.43
N ILE A 297 -29.24 5.91 1.42
CA ILE A 297 -29.44 4.63 0.73
C ILE A 297 -30.58 3.82 1.36
N HIS A 298 -30.89 4.09 2.64
CA HIS A 298 -31.98 3.50 3.40
C HIS A 298 -33.29 4.31 3.31
N ARG A 299 -33.47 5.23 2.36
CA ARG A 299 -34.70 6.04 2.23
C ARG A 299 -36.00 5.21 2.08
N ASN A 300 -35.88 3.97 1.63
CA ASN A 300 -36.99 3.03 1.50
C ASN A 300 -37.14 2.10 2.71
N THR A 301 -36.30 2.27 3.75
CA THR A 301 -36.34 1.54 5.02
C THR A 301 -37.04 2.41 6.06
N ARG A 302 -38.14 1.92 6.62
CA ARG A 302 -38.95 2.65 7.60
C ARG A 302 -38.24 2.74 8.95
N CYS A 303 -38.56 3.77 9.72
CA CYS A 303 -38.01 3.99 11.05
C CYS A 303 -38.12 2.75 11.94
N ALA A 304 -39.29 2.08 11.94
CA ALA A 304 -39.54 0.88 12.74
C ALA A 304 -38.75 -0.37 12.28
N GLN A 305 -38.28 -0.42 11.03
CA GLN A 305 -37.45 -1.53 10.54
C GLN A 305 -36.01 -1.44 11.07
N CYS A 306 -35.51 -0.23 11.34
CA CYS A 306 -34.25 -0.01 12.04
C CYS A 306 -34.43 0.00 13.57
N HIS A 307 -35.56 0.52 14.04
CA HIS A 307 -35.96 0.60 15.44
C HIS A 307 -36.97 -0.50 15.81
N THR A 308 -36.56 -1.76 15.67
CA THR A 308 -37.43 -2.95 15.74
C THR A 308 -38.23 -3.10 17.04
N GLY A 309 -37.80 -2.46 18.12
CA GLY A 309 -38.51 -2.39 19.40
C GLY A 309 -39.71 -1.44 19.45
N ALA A 310 -40.05 -0.73 18.37
CA ALA A 310 -41.24 0.13 18.33
C ALA A 310 -42.53 -0.71 18.28
N ASP A 311 -43.55 -0.33 19.05
CA ASP A 311 -44.82 -1.06 19.15
C ASP A 311 -46.02 -0.10 18.95
N PRO A 312 -46.82 -0.27 17.87
CA PRO A 312 -47.94 0.63 17.59
C PRO A 312 -49.08 0.50 18.62
N THR A 313 -49.09 -0.57 19.43
CA THR A 313 -50.12 -0.81 20.47
C THR A 313 -49.74 -0.25 21.84
N ALA A 314 -48.56 0.39 21.96
CA ALA A 314 -48.11 0.99 23.21
C ALA A 314 -49.05 2.13 23.64
N LYS A 315 -49.49 2.09 24.91
CA LYS A 315 -50.51 3.01 25.46
C LYS A 315 -50.13 4.50 25.48
N VAL A 316 -48.84 4.83 25.37
CA VAL A 316 -48.33 6.22 25.48
C VAL A 316 -47.80 6.74 24.15
N ARG A 317 -46.81 6.05 23.57
CA ARG A 317 -46.27 6.35 22.24
C ARG A 317 -45.56 5.14 21.66
N PRO A 318 -45.57 4.93 20.33
CA PRO A 318 -45.02 3.71 19.76
C PRO A 318 -43.51 3.51 19.99
N CYS A 319 -42.76 4.60 20.17
CA CYS A 319 -41.32 4.54 20.44
C CYS A 319 -40.96 4.29 21.91
N SER A 320 -41.92 4.27 22.86
CA SER A 320 -41.61 4.07 24.30
C SER A 320 -41.11 2.66 24.62
N THR A 321 -41.33 1.71 23.73
CA THR A 321 -40.92 0.32 23.87
C THR A 321 -39.53 0.03 23.31
N ILE A 322 -38.90 1.01 22.63
CA ILE A 322 -37.54 0.87 22.10
C ILE A 322 -36.54 0.87 23.26
N ARG A 323 -35.91 -0.28 23.52
CA ARG A 323 -34.94 -0.46 24.62
C ARG A 323 -33.50 -0.58 24.14
N THR A 324 -33.29 -0.95 22.88
CA THR A 324 -31.98 -1.25 22.30
C THR A 324 -31.58 -0.22 21.25
N LYS A 325 -30.27 -0.15 20.98
CA LYS A 325 -29.74 0.66 19.86
C LYS A 325 -30.02 -0.07 18.55
N VAL A 326 -30.07 0.68 17.45
CA VAL A 326 -30.18 0.11 16.09
C VAL A 326 -29.03 -0.87 15.86
N ASP A 327 -29.38 -2.11 15.52
CA ASP A 327 -28.44 -3.16 15.16
C ASP A 327 -28.45 -3.36 13.64
N CYS A 328 -27.40 -2.87 12.97
CA CYS A 328 -27.24 -3.01 11.53
C CYS A 328 -27.06 -4.47 11.10
N SER A 329 -26.66 -5.34 12.02
CA SER A 329 -26.41 -6.76 11.73
C SER A 329 -27.69 -7.54 11.45
N ILE A 330 -28.86 -7.00 11.82
CA ILE A 330 -30.15 -7.54 11.41
C ILE A 330 -30.14 -7.69 9.88
N CYS A 331 -29.95 -6.59 9.15
CA CYS A 331 -29.95 -6.60 7.68
C CYS A 331 -28.59 -6.89 7.02
N HIS A 332 -27.48 -6.72 7.74
CA HIS A 332 -26.12 -6.87 7.22
C HIS A 332 -25.34 -8.02 7.90
N ALA A 333 -26.01 -9.14 8.13
CA ALA A 333 -25.49 -10.27 8.92
C ALA A 333 -24.08 -10.72 8.53
N GLU A 334 -23.80 -10.92 7.23
CA GLU A 334 -22.49 -11.41 6.76
C GLU A 334 -21.37 -10.38 6.96
N VAL A 335 -21.65 -9.11 6.69
CA VAL A 335 -20.68 -8.02 6.89
C VAL A 335 -20.40 -7.84 8.38
N SER A 336 -21.43 -7.91 9.22
CA SER A 336 -21.28 -7.85 10.68
C SER A 336 -20.48 -9.03 11.23
N LYS A 337 -20.66 -10.24 10.69
CA LYS A 337 -19.86 -11.41 11.05
C LYS A 337 -18.38 -11.22 10.68
N THR A 338 -18.11 -10.68 9.50
CA THR A 338 -16.75 -10.31 9.08
C THR A 338 -16.16 -9.25 10.01
N TYR A 339 -16.91 -8.18 10.30
CA TYR A 339 -16.49 -7.13 11.22
C TYR A 339 -16.16 -7.65 12.62
N ALA A 340 -16.97 -8.56 13.17
CA ALA A 340 -16.73 -9.16 14.48
C ALA A 340 -15.36 -9.87 14.57
N THR A 341 -14.88 -10.43 13.47
CA THR A 341 -13.55 -11.08 13.42
C THR A 341 -12.37 -10.12 13.27
N SER A 342 -12.62 -8.86 12.87
CA SER A 342 -11.60 -7.81 12.78
C SER A 342 -11.12 -7.33 14.16
N THR A 343 -10.01 -6.58 14.20
CA THR A 343 -9.55 -5.93 15.44
C THR A 343 -10.57 -4.91 15.95
N HIS A 344 -11.24 -4.17 15.07
CA HIS A 344 -12.28 -3.22 15.47
C HIS A 344 -13.46 -3.93 16.14
N GLY A 345 -13.94 -5.04 15.57
CA GLY A 345 -15.02 -5.83 16.15
C GLY A 345 -14.62 -6.48 17.47
N LYS A 346 -13.46 -7.14 17.52
CA LYS A 346 -12.93 -7.75 18.75
C LYS A 346 -12.77 -6.76 19.90
N LEU A 347 -12.36 -5.51 19.62
CA LEU A 347 -12.26 -4.45 20.64
C LEU A 347 -13.64 -3.92 21.05
N SER A 348 -14.56 -3.76 20.09
CA SER A 348 -15.95 -3.38 20.35
C SER A 348 -16.64 -4.40 21.26
N ASP A 349 -16.47 -5.69 21.01
CA ASP A 349 -17.07 -6.78 21.81
C ASP A 349 -16.54 -6.80 23.25
N ARG A 350 -15.30 -6.33 23.46
CA ARG A 350 -14.71 -6.14 24.80
C ARG A 350 -15.17 -4.86 25.49
N GLY A 351 -16.05 -4.08 24.87
CA GLY A 351 -16.56 -2.82 25.42
C GLY A 351 -15.57 -1.66 25.38
N ASP A 352 -14.57 -1.72 24.49
CA ASP A 352 -13.56 -0.66 24.39
C ASP A 352 -14.17 0.65 23.85
N PRO A 353 -14.11 1.77 24.61
CA PRO A 353 -14.74 3.03 24.20
C PRO A 353 -14.07 3.69 22.97
N ASN A 354 -12.87 3.24 22.58
CA ASN A 354 -12.14 3.74 21.42
C ASN A 354 -12.30 2.85 20.18
N ALA A 355 -13.03 1.72 20.27
CA ALA A 355 -13.31 0.89 19.11
C ALA A 355 -14.36 1.55 18.20
N PRO A 356 -14.10 1.67 16.89
CA PRO A 356 -15.08 2.26 15.96
C PRO A 356 -16.17 1.25 15.64
N LEU A 357 -17.42 1.71 15.64
CA LEU A 357 -18.62 0.96 15.26
C LEU A 357 -19.03 1.28 13.81
N CYS A 358 -19.96 0.51 13.25
CA CYS A 358 -20.47 0.71 11.89
C CYS A 358 -20.88 2.18 11.61
N ARG A 359 -21.54 2.82 12.58
CA ARG A 359 -22.01 4.21 12.49
C ARG A 359 -20.89 5.25 12.48
N ASP A 360 -19.73 4.93 13.04
CA ASP A 360 -18.59 5.85 13.06
C ASP A 360 -17.93 5.93 11.68
N CYS A 361 -18.10 4.88 10.84
CA CYS A 361 -17.62 4.85 9.46
C CYS A 361 -18.71 5.25 8.44
N HIS A 362 -19.95 4.80 8.63
CA HIS A 362 -21.03 4.96 7.64
C HIS A 362 -21.99 6.12 7.94
N GLY A 363 -22.03 6.63 9.17
CA GLY A 363 -23.07 7.55 9.64
C GLY A 363 -24.30 6.83 10.21
N VAL A 364 -25.36 7.60 10.50
CA VAL A 364 -26.60 7.11 11.15
C VAL A 364 -27.80 7.13 10.21
N HIS A 365 -28.47 8.27 10.03
CA HIS A 365 -29.67 8.39 9.19
C HIS A 365 -29.30 8.75 7.74
N GLY A 366 -28.31 9.62 7.52
CA GLY A 366 -27.80 10.01 6.20
C GLY A 366 -26.74 9.09 5.59
N VAL A 367 -26.88 7.76 5.72
CA VAL A 367 -25.92 6.80 5.16
C VAL A 367 -25.97 6.83 3.62
N ARG A 368 -24.85 7.14 2.97
CA ARG A 368 -24.75 7.26 1.51
C ARG A 368 -23.97 6.11 0.88
N SER A 369 -24.32 5.77 -0.36
CA SER A 369 -23.59 4.78 -1.17
C SER A 369 -22.10 5.16 -1.30
N ARG A 370 -21.21 4.16 -1.29
CA ARG A 370 -19.76 4.34 -1.54
C ARG A 370 -19.44 4.96 -2.92
N LYS A 371 -20.42 5.06 -3.81
CA LYS A 371 -20.31 5.72 -5.12
C LYS A 371 -20.67 7.22 -5.08
N ASP A 372 -21.31 7.69 -4.01
CA ASP A 372 -21.62 9.11 -3.81
C ASP A 372 -20.39 9.82 -3.24
N LEU A 373 -19.95 10.92 -3.89
CA LEU A 373 -18.82 11.75 -3.47
C LEU A 373 -18.96 12.29 -2.04
N ARG A 374 -20.19 12.49 -1.57
CA ARG A 374 -20.51 12.96 -0.21
C ARG A 374 -20.46 11.85 0.84
N SER A 375 -20.27 10.58 0.45
CA SER A 375 -20.19 9.47 1.40
C SER A 375 -18.86 9.48 2.14
N ASN A 376 -18.89 9.25 3.45
CA ASN A 376 -17.69 9.04 4.27
C ASN A 376 -16.79 7.91 3.73
N THR A 377 -17.39 6.92 3.07
CA THR A 377 -16.70 5.75 2.53
C THR A 377 -16.35 5.87 1.04
N PHE A 378 -16.58 7.03 0.43
CA PHE A 378 -16.12 7.31 -0.92
C PHE A 378 -14.58 7.28 -0.96
N PRO A 379 -13.93 6.74 -2.02
CA PRO A 379 -12.49 6.50 -2.04
C PRO A 379 -11.61 7.67 -1.57
N THR A 380 -11.88 8.90 -1.99
CA THR A 380 -11.10 10.09 -1.60
C THR A 380 -11.31 10.50 -0.14
N ASN A 381 -12.43 10.09 0.47
CA ASN A 381 -12.77 10.41 1.86
C ASN A 381 -12.21 9.37 2.85
N VAL A 382 -11.88 8.16 2.38
CA VAL A 382 -11.36 7.06 3.23
C VAL A 382 -10.12 7.43 4.04
N PRO A 383 -9.08 8.09 3.48
CA PRO A 383 -7.90 8.48 4.27
C PRO A 383 -8.24 9.42 5.42
N ALA A 384 -9.14 10.38 5.18
CA ALA A 384 -9.63 11.29 6.21
C ALA A 384 -10.44 10.54 7.27
N LEU A 385 -11.33 9.63 6.84
CA LEU A 385 -12.15 8.79 7.72
C LEU A 385 -11.30 7.96 8.68
N CYS A 386 -10.34 7.18 8.14
CA CYS A 386 -9.43 6.39 8.96
C CYS A 386 -8.57 7.29 9.87
N GLY A 387 -8.17 8.46 9.37
CA GLY A 387 -7.39 9.44 10.12
C GLY A 387 -8.09 10.03 11.35
N GLN A 388 -9.42 10.02 11.42
CA GLN A 388 -10.17 10.46 12.61
C GLN A 388 -9.81 9.66 13.86
N CYS A 389 -9.37 8.41 13.71
CA CYS A 389 -8.92 7.57 14.81
C CYS A 389 -7.41 7.29 14.78
N HIS A 390 -6.82 7.13 13.59
CA HIS A 390 -5.44 6.67 13.41
C HIS A 390 -4.39 7.79 13.25
N ARG A 391 -4.79 9.05 13.09
CA ARG A 391 -3.84 10.17 13.11
C ARG A 391 -3.27 10.36 14.53
N THR A 392 -2.01 10.76 14.63
CA THR A 392 -1.32 10.99 15.91
C THR A 392 -2.18 11.84 16.86
N GLY A 393 -2.34 11.40 18.11
CA GLY A 393 -3.14 12.10 19.13
C GLY A 393 -4.62 11.72 19.18
N ASN A 394 -5.13 10.94 18.21
CA ASN A 394 -6.52 10.47 18.20
C ASN A 394 -6.72 9.13 18.93
N LYS A 395 -8.00 8.78 19.14
CA LYS A 395 -8.49 7.65 19.97
C LYS A 395 -7.74 6.32 19.80
N ALA A 396 -7.35 5.95 18.58
CA ALA A 396 -6.64 4.70 18.31
C ALA A 396 -5.12 4.89 18.31
N ALA A 397 -4.64 6.04 17.82
CA ALA A 397 -3.21 6.34 17.70
C ALA A 397 -2.48 6.45 19.05
N VAL A 398 -3.16 6.84 20.13
CA VAL A 398 -2.57 6.93 21.48
C VAL A 398 -2.12 5.57 22.02
N ARG A 399 -2.62 4.45 21.48
CA ARG A 399 -2.24 3.09 21.87
C ARG A 399 -1.21 2.46 20.95
N TYR A 400 -0.88 3.13 19.85
CA TYR A 400 0.08 2.60 18.89
C TYR A 400 1.50 2.68 19.45
N THR A 401 2.11 1.52 19.68
CA THR A 401 3.48 1.38 20.21
C THR A 401 4.54 1.26 19.11
N GLY A 402 4.15 1.26 17.83
CA GLY A 402 5.08 1.15 16.72
C GLY A 402 5.83 2.45 16.41
N THR A 403 6.75 2.35 15.45
CA THR A 403 7.67 3.44 15.08
C THR A 403 7.06 4.47 14.13
N GLU A 404 6.06 4.09 13.33
CA GLU A 404 5.42 4.99 12.36
C GLU A 404 4.26 5.77 12.99
N ARG A 405 4.52 6.96 13.52
CA ARG A 405 3.46 7.77 14.17
C ARG A 405 2.65 8.63 13.19
N ARG A 406 3.20 8.95 12.02
CA ARG A 406 2.65 9.88 11.01
C ARG A 406 2.08 9.17 9.78
N ILE A 407 1.33 8.09 9.99
CA ILE A 407 0.88 7.18 8.92
C ILE A 407 0.01 7.89 7.88
N VAL A 408 -0.92 8.75 8.34
CA VAL A 408 -1.84 9.45 7.44
C VAL A 408 -1.09 10.48 6.60
N GLU A 409 -0.21 11.27 7.22
CA GLU A 409 0.59 12.28 6.53
C GLU A 409 1.52 11.62 5.50
N ASN A 410 2.21 10.55 5.90
CA ASN A 410 3.06 9.76 5.02
C ASN A 410 2.28 9.23 3.81
N TYR A 411 1.11 8.62 4.05
CA TYR A 411 0.28 8.09 2.98
C TYR A 411 -0.14 9.20 2.00
N VAL A 412 -0.57 10.37 2.49
CA VAL A 412 -0.98 11.50 1.65
C VAL A 412 0.17 11.96 0.74
N GLU A 413 1.40 11.94 1.23
CA GLU A 413 2.60 12.32 0.47
C GLU A 413 3.09 11.21 -0.49
N SER A 414 2.70 9.96 -0.24
CA SER A 414 3.04 8.82 -1.10
C SER A 414 2.47 8.97 -2.52
N ILE A 415 2.96 8.17 -3.45
CA ILE A 415 2.44 8.15 -4.82
C ILE A 415 0.98 7.71 -4.87
N HIS A 416 0.55 6.81 -3.96
CA HIS A 416 -0.84 6.40 -3.86
C HIS A 416 -1.73 7.54 -3.31
N GLY A 417 -1.28 8.22 -2.25
CA GLY A 417 -2.01 9.37 -1.70
C GLY A 417 -2.12 10.52 -2.69
N ARG A 418 -1.02 10.88 -3.38
CA ARG A 418 -1.04 11.91 -4.43
C ARG A 418 -1.90 11.51 -5.63
N GLY A 419 -1.85 10.26 -6.06
CA GLY A 419 -2.72 9.75 -7.12
C GLY A 419 -4.20 9.87 -6.75
N LEU A 420 -4.56 9.43 -5.53
CA LEU A 420 -5.94 9.47 -5.05
C LEU A 420 -6.45 10.89 -4.77
N LEU A 421 -5.69 11.70 -4.03
CA LEU A 421 -6.16 12.99 -3.47
C LEU A 421 -5.83 14.18 -4.36
N ALA A 422 -4.63 14.22 -4.95
CA ALA A 422 -4.22 15.34 -5.80
C ALA A 422 -4.64 15.15 -7.26
N SER A 423 -4.62 13.92 -7.76
CA SER A 423 -5.00 13.60 -9.15
C SER A 423 -6.43 13.08 -9.31
N GLY A 424 -7.15 12.83 -8.19
CA GLY A 424 -8.54 12.35 -8.21
C GLY A 424 -8.71 10.91 -8.72
N LEU A 425 -7.65 10.11 -8.81
CA LEU A 425 -7.69 8.76 -9.37
C LEU A 425 -8.23 7.76 -8.34
N VAL A 426 -9.54 7.54 -8.35
CA VAL A 426 -10.23 6.63 -7.41
C VAL A 426 -9.87 5.14 -7.53
N THR A 427 -9.13 4.78 -8.59
CA THR A 427 -8.55 3.44 -8.80
C THR A 427 -7.22 3.25 -8.07
N THR A 428 -6.63 4.32 -7.55
CA THR A 428 -5.39 4.25 -6.78
C THR A 428 -5.66 3.64 -5.41
N ALA A 429 -4.70 2.84 -4.92
CA ALA A 429 -4.83 2.11 -3.67
C ALA A 429 -5.07 3.08 -2.50
N LYS A 430 -6.11 2.80 -1.71
CA LYS A 430 -6.44 3.48 -0.45
C LYS A 430 -6.26 2.53 0.74
N CYS A 431 -6.42 3.05 1.96
CA CYS A 431 -6.22 2.29 3.20
C CYS A 431 -6.94 0.93 3.18
N THR A 432 -8.18 0.89 2.70
CA THR A 432 -9.01 -0.33 2.67
C THR A 432 -8.65 -1.32 1.56
N ASP A 433 -7.87 -0.92 0.55
CA ASP A 433 -7.38 -1.87 -0.47
C ASP A 433 -6.25 -2.74 0.09
N CYS A 434 -5.44 -2.17 1.00
CA CYS A 434 -4.38 -2.88 1.70
C CYS A 434 -4.88 -3.55 2.98
N HIS A 435 -5.63 -2.85 3.84
CA HIS A 435 -6.06 -3.32 5.17
C HIS A 435 -7.44 -4.00 5.19
N THR A 436 -8.14 -4.05 4.06
CA THR A 436 -9.58 -4.39 3.95
C THR A 436 -10.50 -3.37 4.63
N ALA A 437 -11.80 -3.37 4.29
CA ALA A 437 -12.76 -2.42 4.86
C ALA A 437 -13.38 -2.89 6.19
N HIS A 438 -13.71 -4.18 6.29
CA HIS A 438 -14.43 -4.75 7.44
C HIS A 438 -13.68 -5.89 8.13
N HIS A 439 -12.47 -6.26 7.67
CA HIS A 439 -11.65 -7.33 8.25
C HIS A 439 -10.23 -6.81 8.59
N VAL A 440 -10.16 -5.62 9.16
CA VAL A 440 -8.88 -4.97 9.49
C VAL A 440 -8.21 -5.73 10.63
N LEU A 441 -7.03 -6.28 10.34
CA LEU A 441 -6.21 -7.07 11.26
C LEU A 441 -4.78 -6.52 11.30
N PRO A 442 -4.05 -6.73 12.41
CA PRO A 442 -2.68 -6.27 12.53
C PRO A 442 -1.74 -7.10 11.63
N HIS A 443 -0.59 -6.54 11.28
CA HIS A 443 0.33 -7.13 10.30
C HIS A 443 0.95 -8.48 10.72
N ASP A 444 0.97 -8.78 12.01
CA ASP A 444 1.50 -10.01 12.60
C ASP A 444 0.48 -11.15 12.55
N ASP A 445 -0.81 -10.85 12.35
CA ASP A 445 -1.86 -11.84 12.18
C ASP A 445 -1.71 -12.53 10.81
N PRO A 446 -1.59 -13.88 10.75
CA PRO A 446 -1.44 -14.61 9.50
C PRO A 446 -2.60 -14.45 8.51
N SER A 447 -3.80 -14.12 9.00
CA SER A 447 -4.99 -13.87 8.18
C SER A 447 -5.12 -12.43 7.70
N SER A 448 -4.22 -11.55 8.13
CA SER A 448 -4.18 -10.15 7.69
C SER A 448 -3.70 -10.02 6.25
N SER A 449 -4.36 -9.19 5.45
CA SER A 449 -3.94 -8.88 4.08
C SER A 449 -2.60 -8.15 4.02
N VAL A 450 -2.20 -7.47 5.10
CA VAL A 450 -0.89 -6.80 5.21
C VAL A 450 0.17 -7.63 5.94
N ASN A 451 -0.11 -8.92 6.20
CA ASN A 451 0.90 -9.83 6.70
C ASN A 451 2.02 -10.01 5.67
N PRO A 452 3.31 -10.07 6.07
CA PRO A 452 4.43 -10.28 5.13
C PRO A 452 4.23 -11.44 4.14
N LYS A 453 3.59 -12.53 4.57
CA LYS A 453 3.29 -13.69 3.71
C LYS A 453 2.22 -13.42 2.66
N ASN A 454 1.29 -12.51 2.95
CA ASN A 454 0.15 -12.17 2.09
C ASN A 454 0.41 -10.90 1.26
N LEU A 455 1.41 -10.11 1.63
CA LEU A 455 1.68 -8.80 1.05
C LEU A 455 1.90 -8.83 -0.48
N PRO A 456 2.66 -9.79 -1.06
CA PRO A 456 2.79 -9.88 -2.52
C PRO A 456 1.44 -10.04 -3.23
N ALA A 457 0.56 -10.89 -2.71
CA ALA A 457 -0.78 -11.08 -3.25
C ALA A 457 -1.67 -9.83 -3.07
N THR A 458 -1.54 -9.13 -1.95
CA THR A 458 -2.26 -7.86 -1.71
C THR A 458 -1.84 -6.78 -2.69
N CYS A 459 -0.55 -6.59 -2.92
CA CYS A 459 -0.04 -5.68 -3.95
C CYS A 459 -0.43 -6.14 -5.37
N GLY A 460 -0.43 -7.45 -5.60
CA GLY A 460 -0.78 -8.09 -6.88
C GLY A 460 -2.21 -7.89 -7.35
N LYS A 461 -3.14 -7.51 -6.45
CA LYS A 461 -4.51 -7.11 -6.82
C LYS A 461 -4.55 -5.95 -7.82
N CYS A 462 -3.57 -5.05 -7.75
CA CYS A 462 -3.41 -3.93 -8.68
C CYS A 462 -2.14 -4.06 -9.54
N HIS A 463 -1.08 -4.69 -9.03
CA HIS A 463 0.21 -4.84 -9.71
C HIS A 463 0.43 -6.27 -10.23
N THR A 464 -0.56 -6.83 -10.92
CA THR A 464 -0.56 -8.26 -11.31
C THR A 464 0.67 -8.66 -12.14
N GLY A 465 1.08 -7.86 -13.12
CA GLY A 465 2.28 -8.19 -13.92
C GLY A 465 3.59 -8.19 -13.12
N ILE A 466 3.72 -7.32 -12.11
CA ILE A 466 4.88 -7.33 -11.21
C ILE A 466 4.80 -8.53 -10.26
N TYR A 467 3.62 -8.84 -9.75
CA TYR A 467 3.39 -10.00 -8.90
C TYR A 467 3.78 -11.31 -9.60
N GLU A 468 3.32 -11.52 -10.85
CA GLU A 468 3.68 -12.69 -11.67
C GLU A 468 5.18 -12.81 -11.94
N THR A 469 5.87 -11.66 -12.04
CA THR A 469 7.32 -11.60 -12.22
C THR A 469 8.04 -11.95 -10.91
N PHE A 470 7.62 -11.35 -9.81
CA PHE A 470 8.17 -11.58 -8.47
C PHE A 470 8.01 -13.02 -8.01
N GLU A 471 6.88 -13.67 -8.31
CA GLU A 471 6.66 -15.09 -7.98
C GLU A 471 7.68 -16.04 -8.62
N LYS A 472 8.35 -15.62 -9.70
CA LYS A 472 9.41 -16.39 -10.35
C LYS A 472 10.82 -16.06 -9.82
N SER A 473 10.95 -15.04 -8.98
CA SER A 473 12.22 -14.60 -8.41
C SER A 473 12.71 -15.54 -7.31
N ILE A 474 14.02 -15.62 -7.11
CA ILE A 474 14.65 -16.31 -5.96
C ILE A 474 14.30 -15.66 -4.62
N HIS A 475 13.72 -14.46 -4.63
CA HIS A 475 13.17 -13.80 -3.46
C HIS A 475 11.71 -14.19 -3.15
N SER A 476 11.03 -14.91 -4.05
CA SER A 476 9.71 -15.47 -3.74
C SER A 476 9.85 -16.78 -2.94
N PRO A 477 9.01 -17.00 -1.91
CA PRO A 477 8.87 -18.31 -1.26
C PRO A 477 8.48 -19.45 -2.22
N ALA A 478 7.89 -19.14 -3.38
CA ALA A 478 7.51 -20.15 -4.37
C ALA A 478 8.71 -20.80 -5.08
N VAL A 479 9.83 -20.09 -5.16
CA VAL A 479 11.06 -20.56 -5.84
C VAL A 479 12.17 -20.87 -4.85
N SER A 480 12.31 -20.04 -3.81
CA SER A 480 13.38 -20.17 -2.84
C SER A 480 13.13 -21.29 -1.84
N ARG A 481 14.14 -22.13 -1.61
CA ARG A 481 14.13 -23.17 -0.56
C ARG A 481 14.97 -22.76 0.66
N SER A 482 15.25 -21.47 0.82
CA SER A 482 16.08 -20.99 1.93
C SER A 482 15.27 -20.89 3.21
N ASP A 483 15.86 -21.30 4.33
CA ASP A 483 15.30 -21.09 5.68
C ASP A 483 15.44 -19.63 6.17
N LYS A 484 16.11 -18.77 5.39
CA LYS A 484 16.30 -17.36 5.75
C LYS A 484 15.04 -16.54 5.45
N PRO A 485 14.74 -15.48 6.23
CA PRO A 485 13.68 -14.55 5.91
C PRO A 485 13.86 -13.95 4.51
N LEU A 486 12.84 -14.08 3.68
CA LEU A 486 12.82 -13.54 2.32
C LEU A 486 12.25 -12.11 2.32
N PRO A 487 12.74 -11.22 1.44
CA PRO A 487 12.23 -9.87 1.36
C PRO A 487 10.83 -9.86 0.72
N THR A 488 10.00 -8.95 1.20
CA THR A 488 8.67 -8.66 0.66
C THR A 488 8.67 -7.34 -0.12
N CYS A 489 7.55 -6.99 -0.72
CA CYS A 489 7.38 -5.71 -1.41
C CYS A 489 7.71 -4.52 -0.49
N TYR A 490 7.39 -4.61 0.81
CA TYR A 490 7.63 -3.55 1.80
C TYR A 490 9.12 -3.28 2.05
N ASP A 491 9.95 -4.33 2.03
CA ASP A 491 11.38 -4.22 2.31
C ASP A 491 12.11 -3.39 1.25
N CYS A 492 11.55 -3.33 0.03
CA CYS A 492 12.04 -2.54 -1.08
C CYS A 492 11.24 -1.23 -1.30
N HIS A 493 9.92 -1.27 -1.07
CA HIS A 493 9.00 -0.13 -1.21
C HIS A 493 8.30 0.15 0.13
N SER A 494 8.68 1.22 0.85
CA SER A 494 8.01 1.62 2.10
C SER A 494 6.48 1.68 1.94
N SER A 495 5.71 1.03 2.82
CA SER A 495 4.25 0.84 2.64
C SER A 495 3.43 2.13 2.67
N HIS A 496 3.78 3.07 3.56
CA HIS A 496 3.06 4.33 3.71
C HIS A 496 3.78 5.52 3.08
N GLN A 497 5.03 5.36 2.65
CA GLN A 497 5.81 6.41 1.97
C GLN A 497 6.28 5.94 0.58
N ILE A 498 5.46 5.16 -0.13
CA ILE A 498 5.80 4.67 -1.46
C ILE A 498 6.10 5.86 -2.37
N VAL A 499 7.32 5.91 -2.91
CA VAL A 499 7.76 6.90 -3.90
C VAL A 499 7.87 6.26 -5.29
N ARG A 500 7.91 7.11 -6.33
CA ARG A 500 8.14 6.61 -7.69
C ARG A 500 9.57 6.10 -7.87
N HIS A 501 9.69 4.98 -8.58
CA HIS A 501 10.95 4.29 -8.78
C HIS A 501 11.93 5.02 -9.73
N ASP A 502 11.43 5.94 -10.56
CA ASP A 502 12.23 6.70 -11.51
C ASP A 502 12.96 7.91 -10.88
N THR A 503 12.61 8.27 -9.65
CA THR A 503 13.27 9.35 -8.91
C THR A 503 14.70 9.00 -8.52
N GLU A 504 15.59 10.00 -8.57
CA GLU A 504 17.00 9.83 -8.19
C GLU A 504 17.16 9.31 -6.76
N GLY A 505 16.35 9.86 -5.84
CA GLY A 505 16.33 9.44 -4.44
C GLY A 505 16.01 7.95 -4.27
N PHE A 506 15.02 7.41 -5.00
CA PHE A 506 14.71 5.99 -4.95
C PHE A 506 15.84 5.13 -5.53
N LYS A 507 16.36 5.50 -6.71
CA LYS A 507 17.45 4.78 -7.39
C LYS A 507 18.69 4.64 -6.52
N LEU A 508 18.99 5.64 -5.69
CA LEU A 508 20.14 5.61 -4.77
C LEU A 508 19.80 4.91 -3.45
N ALA A 509 18.59 5.09 -2.91
CA ALA A 509 18.17 4.49 -1.64
C ALA A 509 18.04 2.97 -1.73
N ILE A 510 17.63 2.42 -2.87
CA ILE A 510 17.40 0.98 -3.04
C ILE A 510 18.67 0.14 -2.85
N LEU A 511 19.84 0.69 -3.17
CA LEU A 511 21.15 0.05 -2.93
C LEU A 511 21.34 -0.32 -1.45
N GLY A 512 20.83 0.51 -0.53
CA GLY A 512 20.88 0.23 0.90
C GLY A 512 19.92 -0.87 1.34
N GLN A 513 18.82 -1.10 0.61
CA GLN A 513 17.84 -2.14 0.97
C GLN A 513 18.39 -3.53 0.71
N CYS A 514 19.07 -3.74 -0.42
CA CYS A 514 19.77 -5.00 -0.68
C CYS A 514 20.78 -5.33 0.42
N GLY A 515 21.50 -4.32 0.93
CA GLY A 515 22.52 -4.46 1.98
C GLY A 515 22.00 -4.87 3.36
N LYS A 516 20.69 -4.74 3.64
CA LYS A 516 20.10 -5.25 4.89
C LYS A 516 20.22 -6.77 5.00
N CYS A 517 20.11 -7.48 3.88
CA CYS A 517 20.24 -8.94 3.80
C CYS A 517 21.58 -9.39 3.17
N HIS A 518 22.12 -8.63 2.22
CA HIS A 518 23.36 -8.92 1.47
C HIS A 518 24.52 -8.02 1.89
N ARG A 519 24.78 -7.91 3.21
CA ARG A 519 25.72 -6.94 3.76
C ARG A 519 27.13 -7.04 3.17
N GLU A 520 27.76 -8.22 3.20
CA GLU A 520 29.14 -8.43 2.71
C GLU A 520 29.30 -8.14 1.21
N VAL A 521 28.30 -8.55 0.41
CA VAL A 521 28.28 -8.33 -1.05
C VAL A 521 28.08 -6.84 -1.36
N THR A 522 27.28 -6.16 -0.56
CA THR A 522 27.02 -4.72 -0.69
C THR A 522 28.25 -3.90 -0.29
N GLU A 523 28.95 -4.29 0.78
CA GLU A 523 30.22 -3.68 1.21
C GLU A 523 31.27 -3.80 0.09
N SER A 524 31.50 -4.99 -0.46
CA SER A 524 32.43 -5.18 -1.58
C SER A 524 32.00 -4.49 -2.88
N TYR A 525 30.70 -4.41 -3.16
CA TYR A 525 30.18 -3.62 -4.29
C TYR A 525 30.54 -2.14 -4.15
N PHE A 526 30.43 -1.57 -2.94
CA PHE A 526 30.77 -0.16 -2.69
C PHE A 526 32.27 0.14 -2.85
N GLU A 527 33.13 -0.88 -2.85
CA GLU A 527 34.55 -0.74 -3.20
C GLU A 527 34.83 -0.67 -4.69
N THR A 528 33.89 -1.11 -5.53
CA THR A 528 34.00 -1.02 -6.99
C THR A 528 33.71 0.39 -7.51
N TYR A 529 34.09 0.64 -8.77
CA TYR A 529 33.80 1.91 -9.43
C TYR A 529 32.30 2.25 -9.44
N HIS A 530 31.42 1.29 -9.78
CA HIS A 530 29.97 1.50 -9.80
C HIS A 530 29.41 1.91 -8.43
N GLY A 531 29.93 1.26 -7.37
CA GLY A 531 29.58 1.57 -5.99
C GLY A 531 30.03 2.96 -5.55
N LYS A 532 31.31 3.30 -5.79
CA LYS A 532 31.89 4.62 -5.45
C LYS A 532 31.18 5.76 -6.18
N ALA A 533 30.93 5.58 -7.48
CA ALA A 533 30.17 6.54 -8.28
C ALA A 533 28.73 6.72 -7.75
N SER A 534 28.06 5.63 -7.37
CA SER A 534 26.72 5.70 -6.76
C SER A 534 26.73 6.46 -5.43
N LYS A 535 27.77 6.32 -4.59
CA LYS A 535 27.92 7.09 -3.34
C LYS A 535 28.11 8.59 -3.56
N LEU A 536 28.69 8.98 -4.70
CA LEU A 536 28.81 10.37 -5.13
C LEU A 536 27.53 10.93 -5.80
N GLY A 537 26.44 10.14 -5.82
CA GLY A 537 25.17 10.56 -6.39
C GLY A 537 24.98 10.21 -7.87
N GLY A 538 25.86 9.40 -8.46
CA GLY A 538 25.71 8.93 -9.83
C GLY A 538 24.45 8.06 -10.00
N THR A 539 23.48 8.53 -10.78
CA THR A 539 22.22 7.81 -11.05
C THR A 539 22.28 6.96 -12.31
N THR A 540 23.22 7.27 -13.22
CA THR A 540 23.47 6.60 -14.50
C THR A 540 24.39 5.39 -14.39
N THR A 541 25.09 5.23 -13.27
CA THR A 541 25.96 4.07 -13.01
C THR A 541 25.17 2.86 -12.56
N ALA A 542 25.56 1.69 -13.07
CA ALA A 542 24.89 0.42 -12.80
C ALA A 542 24.80 0.14 -11.30
N LYS A 543 23.64 -0.35 -10.87
CA LYS A 543 23.27 -0.68 -9.50
C LYS A 543 22.95 -2.18 -9.41
N CYS A 544 22.69 -2.67 -8.21
CA CYS A 544 22.36 -4.07 -7.99
C CYS A 544 21.24 -4.56 -8.92
N TYR A 545 20.16 -3.78 -9.07
CA TYR A 545 19.01 -4.16 -9.88
C TYR A 545 19.25 -4.06 -11.40
N ASP A 546 20.19 -3.22 -11.87
CA ASP A 546 20.50 -3.11 -13.30
C ASP A 546 21.16 -4.38 -13.83
N CYS A 547 21.92 -5.04 -12.95
CA CYS A 547 22.61 -6.30 -13.23
C CYS A 547 21.75 -7.53 -12.89
N HIS A 548 21.08 -7.54 -11.73
CA HIS A 548 20.36 -8.71 -11.23
C HIS A 548 18.89 -8.79 -11.66
N GLY A 549 18.28 -7.67 -12.07
CA GLY A 549 16.83 -7.53 -12.17
C GLY A 549 16.23 -6.85 -10.94
N SER A 550 15.00 -6.32 -11.07
CA SER A 550 14.30 -5.63 -9.96
C SER A 550 13.29 -6.54 -9.25
N HIS A 551 12.50 -7.27 -10.04
CA HIS A 551 11.48 -8.21 -9.52
C HIS A 551 11.69 -9.62 -10.08
N ASP A 552 12.66 -9.84 -10.96
CA ASP A 552 13.00 -11.08 -11.66
C ASP A 552 14.43 -11.53 -11.33
N ILE A 553 14.79 -11.46 -10.05
CA ILE A 553 16.13 -11.81 -9.60
C ILE A 553 16.27 -13.33 -9.60
N LEU A 554 17.16 -13.85 -10.45
CA LEU A 554 17.39 -15.27 -10.64
C LEU A 554 18.84 -15.66 -10.35
N PRO A 555 19.10 -16.89 -9.85
CA PRO A 555 20.46 -17.40 -9.68
C PRO A 555 21.26 -17.36 -10.99
N PRO A 556 22.56 -17.01 -11.00
CA PRO A 556 23.37 -16.96 -12.22
C PRO A 556 23.51 -18.31 -12.96
N THR A 557 23.20 -19.42 -12.28
CA THR A 557 23.17 -20.77 -12.88
C THR A 557 21.97 -20.97 -13.79
N GLU A 558 20.88 -20.21 -13.60
CA GLU A 558 19.69 -20.28 -14.43
C GLU A 558 19.91 -19.59 -15.77
N ALA A 559 19.52 -20.25 -16.88
CA ALA A 559 19.71 -19.70 -18.22
C ALA A 559 18.99 -18.35 -18.42
N ALA A 560 17.80 -18.20 -17.81
CA ALA A 560 16.99 -16.98 -17.87
C ALA A 560 17.54 -15.82 -17.04
N SER A 561 18.49 -16.06 -16.12
CA SER A 561 19.07 -14.99 -15.31
C SER A 561 19.78 -13.94 -16.16
N HIS A 562 19.64 -12.66 -15.80
CA HIS A 562 20.39 -11.56 -16.41
C HIS A 562 21.92 -11.75 -16.30
N LEU A 563 22.36 -12.53 -15.31
CA LEU A 563 23.78 -12.82 -15.05
C LEU A 563 24.21 -14.21 -15.53
N SER A 564 23.33 -14.91 -16.25
CA SER A 564 23.67 -16.21 -16.82
C SER A 564 24.86 -16.11 -17.78
N ARG A 565 25.52 -17.24 -18.04
CA ARG A 565 26.62 -17.29 -19.00
C ARG A 565 26.23 -16.73 -20.37
N GLN A 566 24.97 -16.87 -20.78
CA GLN A 566 24.47 -16.41 -22.08
C GLN A 566 24.09 -14.92 -22.05
N ASN A 567 23.56 -14.42 -20.93
CA ASN A 567 22.97 -13.08 -20.86
C ASN A 567 23.91 -11.99 -20.34
N ILE A 568 24.96 -12.35 -19.58
CA ILE A 568 25.82 -11.36 -18.90
C ILE A 568 26.41 -10.30 -19.85
N VAL A 569 26.79 -10.69 -21.08
CA VAL A 569 27.31 -9.75 -22.08
C VAL A 569 26.23 -8.75 -22.48
N LYS A 570 25.00 -9.21 -22.74
CA LYS A 570 23.85 -8.34 -23.06
C LYS A 570 23.49 -7.44 -21.88
N THR A 571 23.61 -7.92 -20.64
CA THR A 571 23.37 -7.14 -19.43
C THR A 571 24.37 -6.01 -19.29
N CYS A 572 25.67 -6.30 -19.44
CA CYS A 572 26.70 -5.26 -19.49
C CYS A 572 26.48 -4.30 -20.67
N ALA A 573 26.03 -4.81 -21.83
CA ALA A 573 25.79 -4.02 -23.03
C ALA A 573 24.70 -2.94 -22.90
N LYS A 574 23.84 -3.02 -21.87
CA LYS A 574 22.86 -1.96 -21.56
C LYS A 574 23.55 -0.61 -21.28
N CYS A 575 24.75 -0.64 -20.71
CA CYS A 575 25.54 0.56 -20.40
C CYS A 575 26.87 0.61 -21.17
N HIS A 576 27.37 -0.53 -21.64
CA HIS A 576 28.66 -0.67 -22.34
C HIS A 576 28.46 -1.26 -23.74
N PRO A 577 28.17 -0.45 -24.77
CA PRO A 577 27.76 -0.93 -26.10
C PRO A 577 28.71 -1.94 -26.76
N GLY A 578 30.02 -1.84 -26.53
CA GLY A 578 31.05 -2.76 -26.99
C GLY A 578 31.35 -3.92 -26.02
N SER A 579 30.44 -4.23 -25.09
CA SER A 579 30.59 -5.33 -24.15
C SER A 579 30.78 -6.67 -24.87
N HIS A 580 31.76 -7.44 -24.41
CA HIS A 580 32.06 -8.77 -24.91
C HIS A 580 32.48 -9.71 -23.77
N ARG A 581 32.74 -10.98 -24.08
CA ARG A 581 32.95 -12.02 -23.07
C ARG A 581 34.09 -11.72 -22.08
N ARG A 582 35.25 -11.26 -22.58
CA ARG A 582 36.39 -10.90 -21.72
C ARG A 582 36.10 -9.69 -20.82
N PHE A 583 35.42 -8.67 -21.34
CA PHE A 583 34.97 -7.49 -20.58
C PHE A 583 34.00 -7.87 -19.46
N ALA A 584 33.01 -8.71 -19.78
CA ALA A 584 32.05 -9.25 -18.81
C ALA A 584 32.70 -10.15 -17.73
N GLY A 585 34.01 -10.44 -17.83
CA GLY A 585 34.82 -11.04 -16.77
C GLY A 585 35.24 -10.06 -15.66
N TYR A 586 34.80 -8.80 -15.71
CA TYR A 586 34.96 -7.83 -14.63
C TYR A 586 34.33 -8.34 -13.33
N LEU A 587 35.05 -8.19 -12.21
CA LEU A 587 34.59 -8.68 -10.91
C LEU A 587 33.82 -7.57 -10.18
N THR A 588 32.48 -7.66 -10.18
CA THR A 588 31.56 -6.63 -9.64
C THR A 588 31.38 -6.65 -8.12
N HIS A 589 31.80 -7.74 -7.46
CA HIS A 589 31.76 -7.92 -6.00
C HIS A 589 33.14 -8.38 -5.48
N ALA A 590 34.20 -7.77 -6.00
CA ALA A 590 35.57 -8.12 -5.67
C ALA A 590 36.05 -7.39 -4.43
N THR A 591 36.88 -8.05 -3.63
CA THR A 591 37.59 -7.43 -2.50
C THR A 591 39.03 -7.91 -2.48
N HIS A 592 39.95 -7.06 -2.01
CA HIS A 592 41.35 -7.41 -1.83
C HIS A 592 41.60 -8.13 -0.48
N HIS A 593 40.59 -8.33 0.37
CA HIS A 593 40.75 -9.04 1.65
C HIS A 593 40.75 -10.57 1.54
N ASP A 594 40.18 -11.13 0.47
CA ASP A 594 40.10 -12.58 0.26
C ASP A 594 41.21 -13.06 -0.68
N ARG A 595 42.32 -13.52 -0.09
CA ARG A 595 43.47 -14.06 -0.82
C ARG A 595 43.14 -15.31 -1.64
N LYS A 596 42.18 -16.14 -1.19
CA LYS A 596 41.85 -17.41 -1.86
C LYS A 596 41.01 -17.15 -3.11
N LYS A 597 40.01 -16.28 -3.00
CA LYS A 597 39.08 -15.98 -4.09
C LYS A 597 39.64 -14.95 -5.08
N TYR A 598 40.39 -13.96 -4.59
CA TYR A 598 40.91 -12.85 -5.40
C TYR A 598 42.43 -12.63 -5.20
N PRO A 599 43.28 -13.64 -5.52
CA PRO A 599 44.71 -13.59 -5.22
C PRO A 599 45.43 -12.41 -5.88
N TRP A 600 45.10 -12.08 -7.13
CA TRP A 600 45.72 -10.98 -7.86
C TRP A 600 45.38 -9.61 -7.28
N LEU A 601 44.16 -9.41 -6.78
CA LEU A 601 43.76 -8.16 -6.13
C LEU A 601 44.45 -8.02 -4.77
N TYR A 602 44.51 -9.11 -3.99
CA TYR A 602 45.20 -9.14 -2.69
C TYR A 602 46.67 -8.72 -2.81
N TRP A 603 47.42 -9.36 -3.71
CA TRP A 603 48.85 -9.06 -3.86
C TRP A 603 49.10 -7.68 -4.48
N SER A 604 48.26 -7.25 -5.43
CA SER A 604 48.38 -5.91 -6.01
C SER A 604 48.17 -4.82 -4.95
N PHE A 605 47.16 -4.96 -4.09
CA PHE A 605 46.89 -4.02 -3.00
C PHE A 605 48.06 -3.95 -2.00
N TRP A 606 48.55 -5.10 -1.52
CA TRP A 606 49.65 -5.12 -0.55
C TRP A 606 50.97 -4.59 -1.12
N LEU A 607 51.25 -4.86 -2.40
CA LEU A 607 52.41 -4.31 -3.10
C LEU A 607 52.32 -2.79 -3.18
N MET A 608 51.18 -2.25 -3.62
CA MET A 608 50.98 -0.80 -3.72
C MET A 608 50.98 -0.11 -2.35
N THR A 609 50.37 -0.73 -1.35
CA THR A 609 50.34 -0.20 0.03
C THR A 609 51.75 -0.17 0.63
N THR A 610 52.54 -1.23 0.42
CA THR A 610 53.92 -1.30 0.90
C THR A 610 54.79 -0.27 0.19
N LEU A 611 54.60 -0.09 -1.12
CA LEU A 611 55.26 0.96 -1.88
C LEU A 611 54.90 2.37 -1.35
N LEU A 612 53.61 2.61 -1.10
CA LEU A 612 53.09 3.87 -0.55
C LEU A 612 53.72 4.20 0.80
N VAL A 613 53.54 3.31 1.78
CA VAL A 613 53.99 3.52 3.16
C VAL A 613 55.51 3.57 3.20
N GLY A 614 56.20 2.64 2.54
CA GLY A 614 57.66 2.59 2.49
C GLY A 614 58.26 3.88 1.92
N THR A 615 57.73 4.38 0.81
CA THR A 615 58.21 5.62 0.18
C THR A 615 57.98 6.82 1.09
N LEU A 616 56.77 7.00 1.62
CA LEU A 616 56.46 8.13 2.49
C LEU A 616 57.24 8.08 3.81
N THR A 617 57.50 6.91 4.39
CA THR A 617 58.34 6.78 5.58
C THR A 617 59.78 7.19 5.30
N VAL A 618 60.41 6.63 4.25
CA VAL A 618 61.82 6.92 3.93
C VAL A 618 62.02 8.41 3.65
N PHE A 619 61.19 8.99 2.78
CA PHE A 619 61.32 10.40 2.40
C PHE A 619 60.76 11.38 3.44
N GLY A 620 59.80 10.94 4.25
CA GLY A 620 59.32 11.68 5.42
C GLY A 620 60.41 11.80 6.49
N THR A 621 61.09 10.70 6.82
CA THR A 621 62.24 10.72 7.74
C THR A 621 63.38 11.58 7.18
N HIS A 622 63.68 11.45 5.88
CA HIS A 622 64.63 12.32 5.18
C HIS A 622 64.29 13.82 5.32
N THR A 623 63.02 14.17 5.09
CA THR A 623 62.49 15.53 5.26
C THR A 623 62.65 16.04 6.69
N LEU A 624 62.30 15.22 7.69
CA LEU A 624 62.44 15.56 9.11
C LEU A 624 63.91 15.80 9.51
N MET A 625 64.85 15.00 8.97
CA MET A 625 66.28 15.19 9.22
C MET A 625 66.85 16.48 8.59
N TRP A 626 66.19 17.03 7.57
CA TRP A 626 66.60 18.30 6.96
C TRP A 626 66.28 19.52 7.84
N LEU A 627 65.22 19.45 8.65
CA LEU A 627 64.67 20.57 9.41
C LEU A 627 65.69 21.29 10.32
N PRO A 628 66.47 20.61 11.18
CA PRO A 628 67.44 21.28 12.07
C PRO A 628 68.48 22.10 11.30
N ARG A 629 68.97 21.57 10.19
CA ARG A 629 69.97 22.24 9.34
C ARG A 629 69.37 23.42 8.57
N SER A 630 68.15 23.27 8.09
CA SER A 630 67.46 24.34 7.36
C SER A 630 67.18 25.56 8.26
N TRP A 631 66.78 25.36 9.52
CA TRP A 631 66.65 26.47 10.47
C TRP A 631 67.96 27.20 10.74
N GLN A 632 69.09 26.47 10.80
CA GLN A 632 70.42 27.08 10.93
C GLN A 632 70.77 27.95 9.70
N LEU A 633 70.45 27.46 8.51
CA LEU A 633 70.76 28.16 7.24
C LEU A 633 69.84 29.35 6.96
N MET A 634 68.64 29.42 7.55
CA MET A 634 67.67 30.49 7.30
C MET A 634 68.23 31.91 7.53
N LYS A 635 68.98 32.12 8.63
CA LYS A 635 69.56 33.45 8.94
C LYS A 635 70.57 33.89 7.88
N HIS A 636 71.46 32.96 7.48
CA HIS A 636 72.44 33.21 6.43
C HIS A 636 71.77 33.46 5.07
N ARG A 637 70.63 32.81 4.83
CA ARG A 637 69.93 32.94 3.57
C ARG A 637 69.22 34.29 3.39
N LYS A 638 68.55 34.78 4.45
CA LYS A 638 67.93 36.12 4.43
C LYS A 638 68.93 37.24 4.13
N THR A 639 70.18 37.09 4.59
CA THR A 639 71.24 38.06 4.29
C THR A 639 71.70 38.02 2.83
N LEU A 640 71.70 36.84 2.19
CA LEU A 640 72.05 36.69 0.78
C LEU A 640 70.93 37.21 -0.16
N GLU A 641 69.66 37.00 0.20
CA GLU A 641 68.51 37.48 -0.60
C GLU A 641 68.33 39.00 -0.54
N ALA A 642 68.76 39.64 0.56
CA ALA A 642 68.71 41.09 0.71
C ALA A 642 69.84 41.83 -0.04
N ALA A 643 70.83 41.10 -0.57
CA ALA A 643 71.93 41.70 -1.29
C ALA A 643 71.47 42.22 -2.68
N PRO A 644 71.75 43.49 -3.02
CA PRO A 644 71.44 44.02 -4.35
C PRO A 644 72.24 43.27 -5.41
N HIS A 645 71.57 42.88 -6.50
CA HIS A 645 72.15 42.13 -7.61
C HIS A 645 71.68 42.71 -8.95
N GLU A 646 72.61 42.88 -9.90
CA GLU A 646 72.33 43.50 -11.20
C GLU A 646 71.92 42.48 -12.28
N LYS A 647 72.34 41.21 -12.14
CA LYS A 647 72.09 40.14 -13.10
C LYS A 647 71.74 38.83 -12.39
N GLU A 648 70.89 38.03 -13.03
CA GLU A 648 70.48 36.70 -12.57
C GLU A 648 70.93 35.61 -13.56
N TYR A 649 71.19 34.39 -13.07
CA TYR A 649 71.46 33.21 -13.90
C TYR A 649 70.16 32.57 -14.40
N ARG A 650 70.05 32.36 -15.71
CA ARG A 650 68.91 31.65 -16.33
C ARG A 650 69.02 30.14 -16.11
N ARG A 651 68.40 29.62 -15.04
CA ARG A 651 68.35 28.20 -14.70
C ARG A 651 67.43 27.38 -15.60
N PHE A 652 66.22 27.89 -15.89
CA PHE A 652 65.20 27.15 -16.67
C PHE A 652 64.76 27.86 -17.96
N PRO A 653 64.77 27.19 -19.12
CA PRO A 653 64.21 27.70 -20.37
C PRO A 653 62.68 27.82 -20.30
N LYS A 654 62.08 28.60 -21.24
CA LYS A 654 60.62 28.82 -21.33
C LYS A 654 59.80 27.51 -21.36
N LEU A 655 60.25 26.52 -22.14
CA LEU A 655 59.54 25.25 -22.33
C LEU A 655 59.27 24.53 -20.99
N TYR A 656 60.28 24.35 -20.13
CA TYR A 656 60.10 23.62 -18.88
C TYR A 656 59.21 24.35 -17.88
N ARG A 657 59.19 25.68 -17.93
CA ARG A 657 58.28 26.48 -17.11
C ARG A 657 56.84 26.32 -17.54
N GLN A 658 56.59 26.34 -18.85
CA GLN A 658 55.26 26.08 -19.41
C GLN A 658 54.78 24.66 -19.11
N LEU A 659 55.65 23.65 -19.31
CA LEU A 659 55.33 22.26 -18.96
C LEU A 659 55.03 22.13 -17.46
N HIS A 660 55.77 22.79 -16.59
CA HIS A 660 55.50 22.77 -15.15
C HIS A 660 54.16 23.42 -14.79
N ILE A 661 53.78 24.53 -15.42
CA ILE A 661 52.45 25.13 -15.23
C ILE A 661 51.34 24.16 -15.68
N MET A 662 51.52 23.49 -16.83
CA MET A 662 50.59 22.45 -17.29
C MET A 662 50.47 21.33 -16.26
N VAL A 663 51.60 20.83 -15.74
CA VAL A 663 51.64 19.81 -14.68
C VAL A 663 50.88 20.27 -13.44
N ILE A 664 51.10 21.49 -12.93
CA ILE A 664 50.40 22.00 -11.74
C ILE A 664 48.88 21.98 -11.96
N VAL A 665 48.43 22.56 -13.08
CA VAL A 665 46.99 22.71 -13.37
C VAL A 665 46.34 21.33 -13.56
N SER A 666 46.95 20.44 -14.35
CA SER A 666 46.40 19.10 -14.57
C SER A 666 46.47 18.25 -13.31
N PHE A 667 47.57 18.28 -12.57
CA PHE A 667 47.78 17.43 -11.39
C PHE A 667 46.82 17.81 -10.26
N LEU A 668 46.63 19.11 -9.99
CA LEU A 668 45.64 19.56 -9.00
C LEU A 668 44.23 19.12 -9.39
N GLY A 669 43.85 19.29 -10.67
CA GLY A 669 42.55 18.83 -11.17
C GLY A 669 42.35 17.32 -11.03
N LEU A 670 43.37 16.52 -11.39
CA LEU A 670 43.37 15.06 -11.25
C LEU A 670 43.31 14.61 -9.78
N ALA A 671 44.08 15.26 -8.90
CA ALA A 671 44.12 14.95 -7.48
C ALA A 671 42.78 15.27 -6.81
N ILE A 672 42.20 16.45 -7.04
CA ILE A 672 40.89 16.82 -6.47
C ILE A 672 39.81 15.83 -6.91
N THR A 673 39.68 15.60 -8.23
CA THR A 673 38.64 14.73 -8.78
C THR A 673 38.85 13.26 -8.41
N GLY A 674 40.09 12.78 -8.43
CA GLY A 674 40.46 11.40 -8.07
C GLY A 674 40.27 11.09 -6.59
N MET A 675 40.65 12.02 -5.69
CA MET A 675 40.47 11.82 -4.25
C MET A 675 38.99 11.87 -3.84
N CYS A 676 38.16 12.66 -4.52
CA CYS A 676 36.71 12.60 -4.33
C CYS A 676 36.15 11.21 -4.65
N LEU A 677 36.67 10.54 -5.69
CA LEU A 677 36.27 9.18 -6.03
C LEU A 677 36.81 8.15 -5.04
N LYS A 678 38.10 8.24 -4.66
CA LYS A 678 38.73 7.31 -3.71
C LYS A 678 38.00 7.31 -2.37
N PHE A 679 37.64 8.49 -1.87
CA PHE A 679 36.99 8.70 -0.58
C PHE A 679 35.49 8.98 -0.69
N SER A 680 34.80 8.42 -1.70
CA SER A 680 33.38 8.69 -1.99
C SER A 680 32.42 8.45 -0.82
N TYR A 681 32.82 7.63 0.15
CA TYR A 681 32.05 7.34 1.35
C TYR A 681 32.10 8.47 2.39
N LEU A 682 33.05 9.41 2.32
CA LEU A 682 33.20 10.51 3.27
C LEU A 682 32.39 11.76 2.88
N PRO A 683 31.87 12.54 3.86
CA PRO A 683 31.07 13.72 3.58
C PRO A 683 31.80 14.81 2.79
N TRP A 684 33.08 15.05 3.06
CA TRP A 684 33.86 16.09 2.38
C TRP A 684 34.01 15.79 0.88
N ALA A 685 34.20 14.53 0.50
CA ALA A 685 34.33 14.11 -0.90
C ALA A 685 33.03 14.35 -1.67
N ARG A 686 31.88 14.00 -1.05
CA ARG A 686 30.56 14.28 -1.62
C ARG A 686 30.28 15.78 -1.75
N TRP A 687 30.72 16.57 -0.77
CA TRP A 687 30.57 18.02 -0.81
C TRP A 687 31.39 18.65 -1.95
N ILE A 688 32.66 18.28 -2.09
CA ILE A 688 33.52 18.77 -3.19
C ILE A 688 32.94 18.33 -4.54
N ALA A 689 32.57 17.05 -4.69
CA ALA A 689 31.95 16.54 -5.92
C ALA A 689 30.66 17.31 -6.26
N GLY A 690 29.82 17.60 -5.27
CA GLY A 690 28.62 18.43 -5.44
C GLY A 690 28.94 19.84 -5.94
N ARG A 691 29.99 20.48 -5.41
CA ARG A 691 30.45 21.81 -5.86
C ARG A 691 31.06 21.81 -7.25
N LEU A 692 31.62 20.68 -7.68
CA LEU A 692 32.12 20.49 -9.05
C LEU A 692 31.01 20.19 -10.06
N GLY A 693 29.73 20.20 -9.66
CA GLY A 693 28.59 19.89 -10.53
C GLY A 693 28.23 18.40 -10.56
N GLY A 694 28.57 17.65 -9.50
CA GLY A 694 28.28 16.22 -9.36
C GLY A 694 29.35 15.30 -9.94
N PHE A 695 29.07 14.00 -9.88
CA PHE A 695 30.00 12.95 -10.32
C PHE A 695 30.37 13.05 -11.81
N GLU A 696 29.40 13.31 -12.69
CA GLU A 696 29.63 13.36 -14.14
C GLU A 696 30.57 14.50 -14.52
N SER A 697 30.36 15.67 -13.92
CA SER A 697 31.22 16.85 -14.09
C SER A 697 32.63 16.62 -13.56
N ALA A 698 32.77 16.01 -12.37
CA ALA A 698 34.07 15.65 -11.81
C ALA A 698 34.83 14.66 -12.74
N GLY A 699 34.15 13.66 -13.30
CA GLY A 699 34.73 12.73 -14.26
C GLY A 699 35.10 13.38 -15.60
N PHE A 700 34.35 14.39 -16.06
CA PHE A 700 34.72 15.19 -17.23
C PHE A 700 36.00 16.00 -16.98
N ILE A 701 36.06 16.74 -15.87
CA ILE A 701 37.25 17.51 -15.47
C ILE A 701 38.47 16.59 -15.36
N HIS A 702 38.32 15.43 -14.74
CA HIS A 702 39.39 14.44 -14.61
C HIS A 702 39.99 14.06 -15.97
N ARG A 703 39.14 13.78 -16.97
CA ARG A 703 39.57 13.41 -18.33
C ARG A 703 40.22 14.57 -19.08
N VAL A 704 39.73 15.80 -18.94
CA VAL A 704 40.37 16.99 -19.52
C VAL A 704 41.78 17.17 -18.95
N CYS A 705 41.94 17.06 -17.63
CA CYS A 705 43.24 17.13 -16.99
C CYS A 705 44.16 15.97 -17.41
N ALA A 706 43.62 14.76 -17.59
CA ALA A 706 44.38 13.61 -18.10
C ALA A 706 44.91 13.85 -19.53
N VAL A 707 44.13 14.48 -20.41
CA VAL A 707 44.57 14.86 -21.77
C VAL A 707 45.72 15.87 -21.70
N ILE A 708 45.64 16.88 -20.83
CA ILE A 708 46.74 17.82 -20.59
C ILE A 708 47.99 17.05 -20.11
N THR A 709 47.81 16.04 -19.25
CA THR A 709 48.90 15.17 -18.79
C THR A 709 49.57 14.41 -19.92
N PHE A 710 48.80 13.74 -20.79
CA PHE A 710 49.36 13.08 -21.96
C PHE A 710 50.06 14.06 -22.90
N ALA A 711 49.51 15.26 -23.07
CA ALA A 711 50.10 16.30 -23.92
C ALA A 711 51.47 16.76 -23.41
N TYR A 712 51.60 17.16 -22.14
CA TYR A 712 52.90 17.60 -21.62
C TYR A 712 53.91 16.45 -21.59
N PHE A 713 53.46 15.21 -21.30
CA PHE A 713 54.34 14.06 -21.25
C PHE A 713 54.88 13.73 -22.66
N GLY A 714 54.02 13.78 -23.68
CA GLY A 714 54.42 13.62 -25.08
C GLY A 714 55.37 14.72 -25.56
N ILE A 715 55.10 15.98 -25.24
CA ILE A 715 55.99 17.11 -25.56
C ILE A 715 57.36 16.92 -24.90
N HIS A 716 57.39 16.46 -23.65
CA HIS A 716 58.63 16.21 -22.91
C HIS A 716 59.42 15.04 -23.50
N LEU A 717 58.78 13.92 -23.85
CA LEU A 717 59.42 12.81 -24.55
C LEU A 717 60.02 13.25 -25.90
N TRP A 718 59.29 14.08 -26.64
CA TRP A 718 59.77 14.65 -27.90
C TRP A 718 60.99 15.57 -27.69
N ASP A 719 60.98 16.43 -26.67
CA ASP A 719 62.13 17.27 -26.33
C ASP A 719 63.37 16.44 -25.93
N LEU A 720 63.19 15.39 -25.13
CA LEU A 720 64.27 14.46 -24.77
C LEU A 720 64.85 13.77 -26.00
N PHE A 721 63.99 13.32 -26.93
CA PHE A 721 64.42 12.69 -28.17
C PHE A 721 65.18 13.67 -29.08
N ARG A 722 64.70 14.91 -29.19
CA ARG A 722 65.36 16.00 -29.93
C ARG A 722 66.74 16.31 -29.34
N LYS A 723 66.84 16.43 -28.01
CA LYS A 723 68.11 16.65 -27.29
C LYS A 723 69.08 15.50 -27.47
N LYS A 724 68.59 14.26 -27.40
CA LYS A 724 69.39 13.06 -27.66
C LYS A 724 69.98 13.11 -29.06
N ARG A 725 69.16 13.41 -30.09
CA ARG A 725 69.64 13.57 -31.48
C ARG A 725 70.67 14.69 -31.60
N ALA A 726 70.41 15.86 -31.01
CA ALA A 726 71.32 17.01 -31.05
C ALA A 726 72.65 16.77 -30.32
N SER A 727 72.66 15.93 -29.28
CA SER A 727 73.86 15.65 -28.50
C SER A 727 74.90 14.77 -29.22
N GLY A 728 74.49 14.05 -30.27
CA GLY A 728 75.33 13.05 -30.96
C GLY A 728 75.72 11.84 -30.10
N ARG A 729 75.24 11.73 -28.85
CA ARG A 729 75.60 10.66 -27.91
C ARG A 729 74.72 9.42 -28.10
N GLY A 730 75.28 8.24 -27.83
CA GLY A 730 74.52 7.01 -27.65
C GLY A 730 73.57 7.09 -26.43
N TRP A 731 72.51 6.27 -26.39
CA TRP A 731 71.48 6.33 -25.36
C TRP A 731 72.02 6.21 -23.93
N ALA A 732 72.91 5.24 -23.66
CA ALA A 732 73.50 5.07 -22.33
C ALA A 732 74.28 6.30 -21.87
N ARG A 733 75.08 6.91 -22.77
CA ARG A 733 75.89 8.10 -22.47
C ARG A 733 75.05 9.38 -22.36
N PHE A 734 73.87 9.43 -22.96
CA PHE A 734 72.93 10.53 -22.81
C PHE A 734 72.15 10.43 -21.48
N VAL A 735 71.64 9.24 -21.17
CA VAL A 735 70.80 9.00 -19.98
C VAL A 735 71.60 9.06 -18.68
N PHE A 736 72.86 8.58 -18.66
CA PHE A 736 73.71 8.62 -17.47
C PHE A 736 74.74 9.76 -17.50
N ALA A 737 74.51 10.79 -18.32
CA ALA A 737 75.36 11.99 -18.32
C ALA A 737 75.27 12.75 -16.98
N GLU A 738 76.30 13.51 -16.63
CA GLU A 738 76.32 14.29 -15.38
C GLU A 738 75.20 15.35 -15.31
N ASP A 739 74.75 15.84 -16.46
CA ASP A 739 73.66 16.81 -16.61
C ASP A 739 72.27 16.16 -16.75
N SER A 740 72.20 14.82 -16.73
CA SER A 740 70.94 14.06 -16.80
C SER A 740 70.15 14.13 -15.50
N MET A 741 68.83 14.00 -15.62
CA MET A 741 67.90 13.90 -14.49
C MET A 741 67.70 12.45 -14.01
N VAL A 742 68.36 11.46 -14.62
CA VAL A 742 68.27 10.06 -14.17
C VAL A 742 69.30 9.79 -13.06
N PRO A 743 68.91 9.13 -11.95
CA PRO A 743 69.83 8.76 -10.88
C PRO A 743 71.03 7.94 -11.36
N ASN A 744 72.22 8.22 -10.85
CA ASN A 744 73.47 7.55 -11.18
C ASN A 744 74.32 7.26 -9.92
N ALA A 745 75.45 6.56 -10.08
CA ALA A 745 76.30 6.15 -8.95
C ALA A 745 76.92 7.33 -8.16
N GLY A 746 77.03 8.52 -8.76
CA GLY A 746 77.44 9.74 -8.07
C GLY A 746 76.41 10.22 -7.06
N ASP A 747 75.12 9.98 -7.33
CA ASP A 747 74.02 10.40 -6.45
C ASP A 747 74.00 9.60 -5.13
N LEU A 748 74.44 8.33 -5.15
CA LEU A 748 74.61 7.53 -3.92
C LEU A 748 75.71 8.11 -3.00
N ARG A 749 76.78 8.64 -3.59
CA ARG A 749 77.83 9.32 -2.82
C ARG A 749 77.32 10.62 -2.22
N ASP A 750 76.56 11.40 -2.99
CA ASP A 750 75.93 12.62 -2.51
C ASP A 750 74.92 12.32 -1.39
N LEU A 751 74.09 11.29 -1.53
CA LEU A 751 73.15 10.82 -0.50
C LEU A 751 73.88 10.48 0.81
N ALA A 752 74.91 9.64 0.75
CA ALA A 752 75.67 9.25 1.94
C ALA A 752 76.41 10.44 2.57
N ALA A 753 76.90 11.38 1.77
CA ALA A 753 77.48 12.63 2.26
C ALA A 753 76.44 13.53 2.93
N THR A 754 75.22 13.61 2.38
CA THR A 754 74.12 14.37 2.98
C THR A 754 73.68 13.79 4.32
N PHE A 755 73.55 12.47 4.45
CA PHE A 755 73.23 11.85 5.73
C PHE A 755 74.32 12.10 6.79
N ARG A 756 75.61 12.02 6.41
CA ARG A 756 76.71 12.41 7.31
C ARG A 756 76.62 13.87 7.72
N TRP A 757 76.25 14.77 6.81
CA TRP A 757 76.05 16.18 7.10
C TRP A 757 74.87 16.44 8.04
N PHE A 758 73.74 15.72 7.88
CA PHE A 758 72.59 15.83 8.80
C PHE A 758 72.99 15.55 10.25
N VAL A 759 73.76 14.49 10.49
CA VAL A 759 74.22 14.11 11.83
C VAL A 759 75.49 14.85 12.29
N GLY A 760 75.95 15.86 11.54
CA GLY A 760 77.10 16.67 11.91
C GLY A 760 78.47 16.04 11.68
N ARG A 761 78.55 14.90 11.00
CA ARG A 761 79.78 14.14 10.75
C ARG A 761 80.43 14.45 9.38
N GLY A 762 80.16 15.62 8.81
CA GLY A 762 80.76 16.06 7.54
C GLY A 762 80.25 17.41 7.05
N PRO A 763 80.94 18.04 6.07
CA PRO A 763 80.51 19.29 5.45
C PRO A 763 79.30 19.10 4.52
N ARG A 764 78.61 20.20 4.18
CA ARG A 764 77.51 20.19 3.20
C ARG A 764 78.05 19.67 1.85
N PRO A 765 77.42 18.66 1.23
CA PRO A 765 77.91 18.14 -0.04
C PRO A 765 77.88 19.21 -1.14
N ALA A 766 78.93 19.22 -1.97
CA ALA A 766 78.98 20.11 -3.12
C ALA A 766 78.05 19.56 -4.22
N TYR A 767 76.79 20.00 -4.27
CA TYR A 767 75.83 19.48 -5.24
C TYR A 767 76.11 19.96 -6.68
N GLY A 768 75.78 19.08 -7.64
CA GLY A 768 75.80 19.38 -9.08
C GLY A 768 74.56 20.13 -9.55
N ARG A 769 74.38 20.21 -10.88
CA ARG A 769 73.22 20.86 -11.51
C ARG A 769 71.88 20.34 -10.97
N TRP A 770 71.80 19.03 -10.79
CA TRP A 770 70.68 18.34 -10.14
C TRP A 770 71.16 17.67 -8.86
N THR A 771 70.40 17.78 -7.79
CA THR A 771 70.64 17.01 -6.57
C THR A 771 70.05 15.61 -6.71
N TYR A 772 70.50 14.65 -5.89
CA TYR A 772 69.96 13.29 -5.94
C TYR A 772 68.44 13.25 -5.68
N TRP A 773 67.91 14.12 -4.82
CA TRP A 773 66.47 14.17 -4.54
C TRP A 773 65.69 14.85 -5.67
N GLU A 774 66.23 15.87 -6.36
CA GLU A 774 65.58 16.43 -7.56
C GLU A 774 65.52 15.40 -8.69
N LYS A 775 66.57 14.58 -8.85
CA LYS A 775 66.58 13.46 -9.80
C LYS A 775 65.57 12.39 -9.41
N PHE A 776 65.47 12.07 -8.12
CA PHE A 776 64.47 11.13 -7.63
C PHE A 776 63.05 11.65 -7.85
N ASP A 777 62.75 12.91 -7.47
CA ASP A 777 61.46 13.57 -7.70
C ASP A 777 61.07 13.50 -9.19
N TYR A 778 62.00 13.84 -10.09
CA TYR A 778 61.78 13.75 -11.53
C TYR A 778 61.51 12.32 -11.99
N PHE A 779 62.33 11.35 -11.56
CA PHE A 779 62.19 9.95 -11.94
C PHE A 779 60.88 9.36 -11.43
N ALA A 780 60.53 9.63 -10.18
CA ALA A 780 59.29 9.19 -9.55
C ALA A 780 58.06 9.71 -10.30
N VAL A 781 58.02 11.00 -10.64
CA VAL A 781 56.92 11.57 -11.43
C VAL A 781 56.90 11.02 -12.85
N PHE A 782 58.07 10.89 -13.50
CA PHE A 782 58.16 10.36 -14.87
C PHE A 782 57.61 8.93 -14.97
N TRP A 783 57.98 8.08 -14.01
CA TRP A 783 57.49 6.71 -13.92
C TRP A 783 56.02 6.65 -13.47
N GLY A 784 55.65 7.45 -12.48
CA GLY A 784 54.28 7.54 -11.97
C GLY A 784 53.28 7.96 -13.05
N VAL A 785 53.62 8.95 -13.90
CA VAL A 785 52.80 9.36 -15.05
C VAL A 785 52.60 8.21 -16.04
N ALA A 786 53.61 7.37 -16.26
CA ALA A 786 53.49 6.20 -17.14
C ALA A 786 52.55 5.14 -16.55
N ILE A 787 52.68 4.81 -15.26
CA ILE A 787 51.82 3.82 -14.58
C ILE A 787 50.38 4.31 -14.48
N ILE A 788 50.16 5.52 -13.95
CA ILE A 788 48.82 6.10 -13.79
C ILE A 788 48.18 6.37 -15.16
N GLY A 789 48.97 6.73 -16.16
CA GLY A 789 48.51 6.92 -17.54
C GLY A 789 48.06 5.62 -18.19
N ALA A 790 48.85 4.55 -18.10
CA ALA A 790 48.50 3.25 -18.68
C ALA A 790 47.29 2.61 -17.99
N THR A 791 47.25 2.63 -16.66
CA THR A 791 46.09 2.15 -15.90
C THR A 791 44.86 3.03 -16.13
N GLY A 792 45.03 4.36 -16.22
CA GLY A 792 43.95 5.30 -16.51
C GLY A 792 43.34 5.10 -17.90
N LEU A 793 44.16 4.84 -18.92
CA LEU A 793 43.68 4.49 -20.26
C LEU A 793 42.90 3.18 -20.27
N THR A 794 43.37 2.19 -19.50
CA THR A 794 42.65 0.91 -19.31
C THR A 794 41.27 1.15 -18.69
N LEU A 795 41.15 2.07 -17.74
CA LEU A 795 39.89 2.42 -17.07
C LEU A 795 38.99 3.33 -17.91
N TRP A 796 39.57 4.17 -18.78
CA TRP A 796 38.82 5.05 -19.68
C TRP A 796 38.25 4.27 -20.86
N LEU A 797 39.01 3.33 -21.42
CA LEU A 797 38.60 2.52 -22.58
C LEU A 797 38.58 1.02 -22.26
N PRO A 798 37.82 0.57 -21.25
CA PRO A 798 37.92 -0.80 -20.74
C PRO A 798 37.42 -1.83 -21.77
N GLU A 799 36.44 -1.47 -22.61
CA GLU A 799 35.95 -2.31 -23.71
C GLU A 799 37.04 -2.56 -24.76
N LEU A 800 37.93 -1.60 -25.02
CA LEU A 800 39.03 -1.76 -25.96
C LEU A 800 40.17 -2.60 -25.36
N PHE A 801 40.61 -2.27 -24.15
CA PHE A 801 41.77 -2.93 -23.54
C PHE A 801 41.47 -4.38 -23.13
N THR A 802 40.21 -4.74 -22.87
CA THR A 802 39.85 -6.12 -22.54
C THR A 802 39.76 -7.08 -23.73
N TYR A 803 39.98 -6.59 -24.96
CA TYR A 803 40.28 -7.49 -26.07
C TYR A 803 41.61 -8.20 -25.87
N VAL A 804 42.59 -7.55 -25.25
CA VAL A 804 43.93 -8.11 -24.99
C VAL A 804 44.14 -8.51 -23.53
N LEU A 805 43.50 -7.82 -22.59
CA LEU A 805 43.60 -8.08 -21.16
C LEU A 805 42.34 -8.81 -20.64
N PRO A 806 42.45 -9.65 -19.60
CA PRO A 806 41.27 -10.26 -18.99
C PRO A 806 40.45 -9.22 -18.21
N GLY A 807 39.12 -9.41 -18.11
CA GLY A 807 38.22 -8.44 -17.46
C GLY A 807 38.55 -8.13 -15.99
N TRP A 808 39.04 -9.11 -15.23
CA TRP A 808 39.48 -8.90 -13.83
C TRP A 808 40.67 -7.94 -13.73
N PHE A 809 41.44 -7.73 -14.80
CA PHE A 809 42.55 -6.78 -14.81
C PHE A 809 42.06 -5.33 -14.66
N ILE A 810 40.81 -5.02 -15.02
CA ILE A 810 40.19 -3.71 -14.74
C ILE A 810 40.18 -3.46 -13.22
N ASN A 811 39.90 -4.47 -12.40
CA ASN A 811 39.94 -4.34 -10.94
C ASN A 811 41.36 -4.05 -10.45
N VAL A 812 42.38 -4.72 -11.01
CA VAL A 812 43.79 -4.48 -10.67
C VAL A 812 44.24 -3.09 -11.11
N ALA A 813 43.90 -2.67 -12.34
CA ALA A 813 44.17 -1.33 -12.83
C ALA A 813 43.53 -0.26 -11.93
N THR A 814 42.33 -0.51 -11.40
CA THR A 814 41.67 0.39 -10.43
C THR A 814 42.48 0.54 -9.14
N ILE A 815 43.00 -0.56 -8.58
CA ILE A 815 43.85 -0.54 -7.37
C ILE A 815 45.13 0.25 -7.65
N ILE A 816 45.88 -0.14 -8.70
CA ILE A 816 47.16 0.50 -9.04
C ILE A 816 46.94 2.00 -9.31
N HIS A 817 45.94 2.36 -10.11
CA HIS A 817 45.65 3.76 -10.42
C HIS A 817 45.29 4.57 -9.17
N SER A 818 44.45 4.01 -8.30
CA SER A 818 43.97 4.71 -7.10
C SER A 818 45.07 4.88 -6.04
N ASP A 819 45.92 3.87 -5.84
CA ASP A 819 46.97 3.90 -4.83
C ASP A 819 48.20 4.67 -5.33
N GLU A 820 48.54 4.57 -6.62
CA GLU A 820 49.55 5.43 -7.24
C GLU A 820 49.12 6.91 -7.19
N ALA A 821 47.84 7.21 -7.42
CA ALA A 821 47.32 8.57 -7.28
C ALA A 821 47.47 9.08 -5.83
N LEU A 822 47.20 8.23 -4.83
CA LEU A 822 47.37 8.58 -3.42
C LEU A 822 48.86 8.82 -3.10
N LEU A 823 49.75 7.95 -3.56
CA LEU A 823 51.20 8.09 -3.42
C LEU A 823 51.70 9.37 -4.06
N ALA A 824 51.36 9.62 -5.32
CA ALA A 824 51.76 10.82 -6.04
C ALA A 824 51.26 12.09 -5.35
N THR A 825 50.00 12.10 -4.91
CA THR A 825 49.40 13.25 -4.19
C THR A 825 50.08 13.49 -2.86
N GLY A 826 50.25 12.43 -2.05
CA GLY A 826 50.94 12.51 -0.77
C GLY A 826 52.38 12.97 -0.92
N PHE A 827 53.14 12.36 -1.85
CA PHE A 827 54.54 12.68 -2.07
C PHE A 827 54.72 14.12 -2.59
N ILE A 828 53.92 14.56 -3.55
CA ILE A 828 54.06 15.90 -4.14
C ILE A 828 53.71 16.99 -3.12
N PHE A 829 52.60 16.84 -2.40
CA PHE A 829 52.15 17.90 -1.48
C PHE A 829 52.86 17.90 -0.12
N THR A 830 53.57 16.81 0.25
CA THR A 830 54.37 16.77 1.47
C THR A 830 55.86 16.95 1.18
N ILE A 831 56.47 16.02 0.44
CA ILE A 831 57.93 15.94 0.26
C ILE A 831 58.40 16.93 -0.81
N HIS A 832 57.77 16.96 -1.99
CA HIS A 832 58.19 17.88 -3.04
C HIS A 832 57.96 19.34 -2.64
N PHE A 833 56.78 19.66 -2.09
CA PHE A 833 56.50 21.00 -1.54
C PHE A 833 57.39 21.35 -0.36
N PHE A 834 57.77 20.39 0.50
CA PHE A 834 58.78 20.67 1.52
C PHE A 834 60.11 21.06 0.89
N ASN A 835 60.62 20.23 -0.02
CA ASN A 835 61.88 20.43 -0.70
C ASN A 835 61.95 21.74 -1.48
N THR A 836 60.84 22.38 -1.81
CA THR A 836 60.85 23.59 -2.64
C THR A 836 60.26 24.83 -1.94
N HIS A 837 59.28 24.67 -1.06
CA HIS A 837 58.49 25.78 -0.50
C HIS A 837 58.55 25.84 1.04
N PHE A 838 58.45 24.70 1.74
CA PHE A 838 58.37 24.69 3.21
C PHE A 838 59.70 24.53 3.93
N ARG A 839 60.79 24.27 3.21
CA ARG A 839 62.12 24.33 3.83
C ARG A 839 62.31 25.71 4.49
N PRO A 840 62.60 25.78 5.81
CA PRO A 840 62.77 27.04 6.51
C PRO A 840 63.68 28.06 5.81
N ASP A 841 64.71 27.61 5.08
CA ASP A 841 65.61 28.47 4.30
C ASP A 841 65.04 29.00 2.97
N ARG A 842 63.92 28.45 2.47
CA ARG A 842 63.24 28.85 1.22
C ARG A 842 61.82 29.39 1.42
N PHE A 843 61.33 29.40 2.66
CA PHE A 843 59.99 29.87 3.01
C PHE A 843 59.85 31.38 2.75
N PRO A 844 58.73 31.88 2.16
CA PRO A 844 57.47 31.17 1.92
C PRO A 844 57.37 30.37 0.61
N MET A 845 58.24 30.61 -0.38
CA MET A 845 58.25 29.86 -1.64
C MET A 845 59.49 30.15 -2.50
N ASP A 846 60.08 29.10 -3.07
CA ASP A 846 61.05 29.20 -4.17
C ASP A 846 60.34 29.48 -5.51
N ALA A 847 60.60 30.66 -6.08
CA ALA A 847 59.99 31.11 -7.34
C ALA A 847 60.79 30.70 -8.60
N VAL A 848 61.93 30.04 -8.47
CA VAL A 848 62.90 29.80 -9.56
C VAL A 848 62.28 28.99 -10.72
N ILE A 849 61.37 28.06 -10.45
CA ILE A 849 60.70 27.30 -11.53
C ILE A 849 59.72 28.15 -12.34
N PHE A 850 59.17 29.22 -11.76
CA PHE A 850 58.24 30.12 -12.45
C PHE A 850 59.00 31.25 -13.16
N THR A 851 59.98 31.85 -12.50
CA THR A 851 60.81 32.94 -13.07
C THR A 851 61.84 32.41 -14.05
N GLY A 852 62.34 31.19 -13.83
CA GLY A 852 63.46 30.57 -14.55
C GLY A 852 64.83 31.15 -14.20
N ARG A 853 64.92 31.96 -13.14
CA ARG A 853 66.08 32.81 -12.80
C ARG A 853 66.45 32.65 -11.32
N THR A 854 67.73 32.76 -11.00
CA THR A 854 68.31 32.66 -9.64
C THR A 854 69.53 33.58 -9.55
N THR A 855 69.89 34.08 -8.37
CA THR A 855 71.06 34.97 -8.23
C THR A 855 72.37 34.17 -8.36
N VAL A 856 73.48 34.84 -8.69
CA VAL A 856 74.78 34.16 -8.86
C VAL A 856 75.31 33.64 -7.52
N GLU A 857 75.07 34.38 -6.45
CA GLU A 857 75.41 34.05 -5.06
C GLU A 857 74.65 32.80 -4.62
N GLU A 858 73.36 32.72 -4.93
CA GLU A 858 72.53 31.54 -4.71
C GLU A 858 73.03 30.33 -5.50
N LEU A 859 73.42 30.52 -6.77
CA LEU A 859 73.98 29.44 -7.58
C LEU A 859 75.29 28.88 -6.99
N LYS A 860 76.17 29.74 -6.47
CA LYS A 860 77.43 29.34 -5.81
C LYS A 860 77.18 28.47 -4.58
N GLU A 861 76.19 28.84 -3.77
CA GLU A 861 75.89 28.15 -2.51
C GLU A 861 75.14 26.83 -2.73
N ASP A 862 74.12 26.84 -3.60
CA ASP A 862 73.25 25.69 -3.78
C ASP A 862 73.77 24.69 -4.83
N ARG A 863 74.54 25.16 -5.81
CA ARG A 863 75.06 24.37 -6.94
C ARG A 863 76.56 24.61 -7.17
N PRO A 864 77.42 24.41 -6.15
CA PRO A 864 78.84 24.74 -6.23
C PRO A 864 79.57 24.00 -7.36
N ARG A 865 79.21 22.74 -7.67
CA ARG A 865 79.83 22.01 -8.80
C ARG A 865 79.39 22.57 -10.16
N GLU A 866 78.15 23.02 -10.31
CA GLU A 866 77.67 23.63 -11.55
C GLU A 866 78.35 24.98 -11.79
N TYR A 867 78.40 25.83 -10.76
CA TYR A 867 79.10 27.10 -10.83
C TYR A 867 80.57 26.92 -11.20
N ALA A 868 81.29 26.02 -10.52
CA ALA A 868 82.70 25.74 -10.83
C ALA A 868 82.89 25.18 -12.25
N ALA A 869 81.96 24.37 -12.76
CA ALA A 869 82.02 23.87 -14.13
C ALA A 869 81.75 24.96 -15.18
N LEU A 870 80.82 25.89 -14.92
CA LEU A 870 80.53 27.02 -15.81
C LEU A 870 81.66 28.05 -15.81
N ALA A 871 82.22 28.35 -14.64
CA ALA A 871 83.37 29.25 -14.49
C ALA A 871 84.60 28.69 -15.22
N ARG A 872 84.90 27.38 -15.07
CA ARG A 872 86.01 26.72 -15.79
C ARG A 872 85.84 26.70 -17.31
N ARG A 873 84.60 26.66 -17.80
CA ARG A 873 84.30 26.64 -19.26
C ARG A 873 84.13 28.04 -19.87
N GLY A 874 84.15 29.11 -19.07
CA GLY A 874 83.90 30.47 -19.56
C GLY A 874 82.48 30.71 -20.08
N GLU A 875 81.51 29.90 -19.66
CA GLU A 875 80.13 29.94 -20.18
C GLU A 875 79.17 30.78 -19.31
N LEU A 876 79.60 31.23 -18.13
CA LEU A 876 78.74 31.89 -17.13
C LEU A 876 78.03 33.13 -17.68
N GLU A 877 78.76 34.01 -18.38
CA GLU A 877 78.22 35.27 -18.92
C GLU A 877 77.11 35.06 -19.95
N ARG A 878 77.17 33.98 -20.75
CA ARG A 878 76.14 33.65 -21.76
C ARG A 878 74.78 33.31 -21.14
N HIS A 879 74.76 33.01 -19.84
CA HIS A 879 73.56 32.63 -19.11
C HIS A 879 73.03 33.73 -18.17
N LEU A 880 73.73 34.87 -18.05
CA LEU A 880 73.29 36.00 -17.26
C LEU A 880 72.20 36.78 -17.97
N VAL A 881 71.15 37.14 -17.24
CA VAL A 881 69.97 37.87 -17.72
C VAL A 881 69.57 38.94 -16.72
N ASP A 882 68.86 39.97 -17.17
CA ASP A 882 68.30 40.99 -16.27
C ASP A 882 67.28 40.35 -15.30
N PRO A 883 67.05 40.92 -14.11
CA PRO A 883 65.98 40.47 -13.21
C PRO A 883 64.58 40.71 -13.79
N LEU A 884 63.57 39.95 -13.31
CA LEU A 884 62.18 40.17 -13.71
C LEU A 884 61.55 41.34 -12.95
N PRO A 885 60.55 42.04 -13.53
CA PRO A 885 59.81 43.07 -12.81
C PRO A 885 59.15 42.50 -11.53
N PRO A 886 59.19 43.21 -10.39
CA PRO A 886 58.69 42.71 -9.10
C PRO A 886 57.23 42.26 -9.12
N TYR A 887 56.37 42.90 -9.92
CA TYR A 887 54.95 42.54 -10.03
C TYR A 887 54.74 41.17 -10.71
N VAL A 888 55.58 40.78 -11.67
CA VAL A 888 55.53 39.46 -12.33
C VAL A 888 55.90 38.38 -11.34
N VAL A 889 56.97 38.61 -10.56
CA VAL A 889 57.42 37.69 -9.51
C VAL A 889 56.33 37.53 -8.45
N ARG A 890 55.67 38.62 -8.05
CA ARG A 890 54.55 38.60 -7.10
C ARG A 890 53.35 37.80 -7.65
N GLY A 891 53.02 37.96 -8.93
CA GLY A 891 51.95 37.19 -9.58
C GLY A 891 52.20 35.68 -9.56
N PHE A 892 53.41 35.23 -9.92
CA PHE A 892 53.80 33.83 -9.78
C PHE A 892 53.79 33.38 -8.32
N LYS A 893 54.17 34.26 -7.38
CA LYS A 893 54.12 33.95 -5.96
C LYS A 893 52.70 33.69 -5.46
N ILE A 894 51.73 34.47 -5.92
CA ILE A 894 50.31 34.29 -5.58
C ILE A 894 49.78 32.98 -6.19
N PHE A 895 50.06 32.73 -7.48
CA PHE A 895 49.64 31.50 -8.16
C PHE A 895 50.17 30.25 -7.45
N GLY A 896 51.47 30.21 -7.15
CA GLY A 896 52.08 29.09 -6.42
C GLY A 896 51.53 28.94 -5.00
N ALA A 897 51.28 30.04 -4.29
CA ALA A 897 50.66 30.00 -2.96
C ALA A 897 49.24 29.41 -2.99
N ILE A 898 48.41 29.77 -3.99
CA ILE A 898 47.07 29.18 -4.17
C ILE A 898 47.17 27.67 -4.42
N ALA A 899 48.02 27.25 -5.35
CA ALA A 899 48.26 25.83 -5.64
C ALA A 899 48.72 25.06 -4.39
N LEU A 900 49.60 25.66 -3.60
CA LEU A 900 50.13 25.11 -2.36
C LEU A 900 49.05 24.98 -1.27
N LEU A 901 48.20 26.00 -1.08
CA LEU A 901 47.09 25.94 -0.13
C LEU A 901 46.07 24.86 -0.51
N ILE A 902 45.76 24.71 -1.80
CA ILE A 902 44.88 23.65 -2.29
C ILE A 902 45.51 22.27 -2.00
N GLY A 903 46.79 22.10 -2.33
CA GLY A 903 47.51 20.84 -2.09
C GLY A 903 47.58 20.46 -0.61
N LEU A 904 47.91 21.41 0.26
CA LEU A 904 47.90 21.22 1.72
C LEU A 904 46.50 20.87 2.24
N GLY A 905 45.47 21.58 1.77
CA GLY A 905 44.09 21.29 2.13
C GLY A 905 43.69 19.86 1.77
N LEU A 906 44.08 19.39 0.58
CA LEU A 906 43.86 18.00 0.16
C LEU A 906 44.62 17.01 1.03
N VAL A 907 45.89 17.24 1.36
CA VAL A 907 46.66 16.36 2.25
C VAL A 907 46.01 16.26 3.62
N LEU A 908 45.58 17.38 4.21
CA LEU A 908 44.90 17.35 5.51
C LEU A 908 43.61 16.52 5.46
N LEU A 909 42.82 16.65 4.39
CA LEU A 909 41.62 15.84 4.18
C LEU A 909 41.95 14.36 3.97
N ILE A 910 43.02 14.03 3.25
CA ILE A 910 43.50 12.66 3.04
C ILE A 910 43.96 12.06 4.37
N VAL A 911 44.83 12.75 5.13
CA VAL A 911 45.30 12.26 6.43
C VAL A 911 44.13 12.08 7.39
N TRP A 912 43.18 13.03 7.41
CA TRP A 912 41.96 12.88 8.21
C TRP A 912 41.13 11.66 7.76
N ALA A 913 41.02 11.44 6.45
CA ALA A 913 40.31 10.29 5.89
C ALA A 913 40.98 8.96 6.26
N GLU A 914 42.30 8.86 6.19
CA GLU A 914 43.04 7.64 6.52
C GLU A 914 43.05 7.35 8.03
N VAL A 915 43.12 8.39 8.89
CA VAL A 915 43.19 8.22 10.35
C VAL A 915 41.81 8.02 11.00
N PHE A 916 40.81 8.78 10.56
CA PHE A 916 39.48 8.80 11.21
C PHE A 916 38.36 8.22 10.34
N GLY A 917 38.55 8.21 9.02
CA GLY A 917 37.54 7.82 8.05
C GLY A 917 37.66 6.38 7.56
N TYR A 918 38.87 5.81 7.56
CA TYR A 918 39.13 4.45 7.07
C TYR A 918 38.53 3.45 8.07
N ARG A 919 37.61 2.61 7.58
CA ARG A 919 36.92 1.58 8.37
C ARG A 919 37.31 0.21 7.87
#